data_AF-A0AA43LGP6-F1
#
_entry.id   AF-A0AA43LGP6-F1
#
_cell.length_a   1.000
_cell.length_b   1.000
_cell.length_c   1.000
_cell.angle_alpha   90.00
_cell.angle_beta   90.00
_cell.angle_gamma   90.00
#
_symmetry.space_group_name_H-M   'P 1'
#
loop_
_entity.id
_entity.type
_entity.pdbx_description
1 polymer ?
#
loop_
_entity_poly.entity_id
_entity_poly.type
_entity_poly.pdbx_seq_one_letter_code
_entity_poly.pdbx_strand_id
1 'polypeptide(L)'
;MDKYGWRDIDSFFGLSEATYYSKLGRANATGSASDPYNERKVITLSANRQDFVFGTGEYNCLLTHTASGNGNNLGVYGQGKELTTLSLVKTKDWQMPYFSDMRIKSLSGNSTYGNTFRNCIFDKNYTSWYVNGMLIATNCIFYTLSLAGTSQTFVQSTCVDVTYTNVYNVHSCALFSKCNIVIPDSTFLNNNNVKNYYEAFNNCKFQIGTEPEATLLVGNTADEVRQNFVDRCTAQGFTVPAYTEYGGTNVPMGRWIFSNNSIAGDYDVIEGSDIDAFAKQRGIYFGYSSQTVKPIAISADGTAAASFNADSPKENISLSDNSITLDGDTTIRNEGYIDSNIIWLGGLRKLNMLNISHNLPVDSGVAVDSTFAFGHKLDKIDGVNESLNQPFDGITVAVPVQMSTTATPEAIVFCKGMFAGQNTFAAKVGDTYYNNWVGRDNYADGNGKPLTDRLFVHNDQKYYWDGSKMIEANTSIEPDTMYIVRSDDNNEATVTYNGTAYSSSLATRNNVFMGVSGVESFTPSSNAVILPVRDVINYQTVQLRIVESIPGDKITSGSLSSGYWYFVTPDSMGDTSGTVTYNGKTYPCLSSFLATDTTAFTINGACHLRRCWNQDFDFGMETQDVEFWADKQKPYWVDINPDDLRCMHKNNSPSVNEMKTDDKGNYIASGHPLFYPELTGVNGIKSPAFGIMGAFMQIRIIISTLNTM
;
A
#
# COMPACT_ATOMS: atom_id res chain seq x y z
N MET A 1 13.15 -3.69 19.83
CA MET A 1 14.22 -2.67 19.69
C MET A 1 13.53 -1.40 19.19
N ASP A 2 13.40 -0.40 20.05
CA ASP A 2 12.72 0.86 19.71
C ASP A 2 13.49 1.61 18.63
N LYS A 3 12.84 1.91 17.50
CA LYS A 3 13.40 2.57 16.31
C LYS A 3 14.14 3.89 16.62
N TYR A 4 13.88 4.49 17.78
CA TYR A 4 14.40 5.81 18.17
C TYR A 4 15.43 5.79 19.31
N GLY A 5 15.79 4.63 19.86
CA GLY A 5 16.84 4.57 20.89
C GLY A 5 16.57 5.49 22.10
N TRP A 6 15.33 5.54 22.57
CA TRP A 6 14.89 6.45 23.64
C TRP A 6 15.75 6.37 24.91
N ARG A 7 16.37 5.22 25.20
CA ARG A 7 17.18 5.03 26.41
C ARG A 7 18.46 5.88 26.51
N ASP A 8 19.06 6.33 25.40
CA ASP A 8 20.26 7.18 25.48
C ASP A 8 19.93 8.68 25.48
N ILE A 9 18.72 9.08 25.08
CA ILE A 9 18.22 10.47 25.17
C ILE A 9 17.61 10.75 26.55
N ASP A 10 17.00 9.73 27.18
CA ASP A 10 16.42 9.81 28.52
C ASP A 10 17.43 10.24 29.60
N SER A 11 18.72 9.91 29.42
CA SER A 11 19.77 10.28 30.37
C SER A 11 20.36 11.69 30.16
N PHE A 12 20.21 12.28 28.96
CA PHE A 12 20.83 13.57 28.62
C PHE A 12 19.85 14.74 28.60
N PHE A 13 18.53 14.51 28.50
CA PHE A 13 17.56 15.60 28.25
C PHE A 13 16.35 15.72 29.19
N GLY A 14 16.08 14.78 30.09
CA GLY A 14 14.97 14.87 31.04
C GLY A 14 13.59 14.73 30.37
N LEU A 15 12.72 13.90 30.95
CA LEU A 15 11.44 13.47 30.40
C LEU A 15 10.57 14.65 29.92
N SER A 16 10.47 14.86 28.61
CA SER A 16 9.45 15.71 27.98
C SER A 16 8.10 15.00 28.01
N GLU A 17 7.03 15.72 28.28
CA GLU A 17 5.67 15.21 28.08
C GLU A 17 5.40 15.13 26.58
N ALA A 18 5.08 13.93 26.08
CA ALA A 18 4.68 13.71 24.70
C ALA A 18 3.16 13.79 24.54
N THR A 19 2.70 14.53 23.53
CA THR A 19 1.28 14.63 23.15
C THR A 19 1.03 13.90 21.83
N TYR A 20 0.01 13.05 21.80
CA TYR A 20 -0.29 12.17 20.66
C TYR A 20 -1.51 12.64 19.85
N TYR A 21 -1.39 12.63 18.53
CA TYR A 21 -2.42 13.05 17.56
C TYR A 21 -2.71 11.97 16.53
N SER A 22 -3.98 11.82 16.15
CA SER A 22 -4.44 10.87 15.14
C SER A 22 -5.71 11.40 14.44
N LYS A 23 -5.86 11.15 13.14
CA LYS A 23 -7.13 11.37 12.42
C LYS A 23 -8.32 10.58 13.00
N LEU A 24 -8.04 9.49 13.73
CA LEU A 24 -9.07 8.64 14.34
C LEU A 24 -9.33 8.99 15.82
N GLY A 25 -8.67 10.03 16.34
CA GLY A 25 -8.72 10.43 17.75
C GLY A 25 -10.08 10.97 18.20
N ARG A 26 -10.27 11.12 19.51
CA ARG A 26 -11.51 11.69 20.10
C ARG A 26 -11.36 13.19 20.36
N ALA A 27 -12.45 13.95 20.19
CA ALA A 27 -12.44 15.41 20.39
C ALA A 27 -12.04 15.84 21.82
N ASN A 28 -12.26 14.97 22.81
CA ASN A 28 -12.04 15.23 24.24
C ASN A 28 -10.97 14.31 24.87
N ALA A 29 -10.08 13.72 24.07
CA ALA A 29 -9.04 12.84 24.58
C ALA A 29 -8.04 13.57 25.48
N THR A 30 -7.22 12.84 26.23
CA THR A 30 -6.12 13.42 27.05
C THR A 30 -4.78 13.47 26.33
N GLY A 31 -4.74 13.18 25.02
CA GLY A 31 -3.51 13.23 24.22
C GLY A 31 -2.50 12.18 24.62
N SER A 32 -2.97 10.99 25.01
CA SER A 32 -2.12 9.85 25.34
C SER A 32 -1.96 8.94 24.12
N ALA A 33 -0.98 8.04 24.15
CA ALA A 33 -0.80 7.09 23.06
C ALA A 33 -2.03 6.19 22.80
N SER A 34 -2.75 5.79 23.85
CA SER A 34 -3.94 4.95 23.77
C SER A 34 -5.23 5.71 23.42
N ASP A 35 -5.24 7.03 23.62
CA ASP A 35 -6.38 7.91 23.31
C ASP A 35 -5.84 9.23 22.73
N PRO A 36 -5.49 9.24 21.42
CA PRO A 36 -4.90 10.40 20.77
C PRO A 36 -5.94 11.49 20.49
N TYR A 37 -5.48 12.74 20.37
CA TYR A 37 -6.31 13.86 19.95
C TYR A 37 -6.74 13.75 18.47
N ASN A 38 -7.96 14.18 18.16
CA ASN A 38 -8.45 14.31 16.78
C ASN A 38 -7.79 15.50 16.04
N GLU A 39 -7.72 15.44 14.69
CA GLU A 39 -7.00 16.33 13.77
C GLU A 39 -7.38 17.83 13.82
N ARG A 40 -8.47 18.19 14.49
CA ARG A 40 -8.95 19.58 14.57
C ARG A 40 -8.36 20.31 15.77
N LYS A 41 -7.24 21.03 15.61
CA LYS A 41 -6.92 22.17 16.50
C LYS A 41 -5.72 23.02 16.04
N VAL A 42 -5.84 24.32 16.31
CA VAL A 42 -4.71 25.20 16.62
C VAL A 42 -3.99 24.61 17.84
N ILE A 43 -2.73 24.23 17.70
CA ILE A 43 -1.91 23.68 18.78
C ILE A 43 -1.17 24.86 19.44
N THR A 44 -1.77 25.40 20.50
CA THR A 44 -1.14 26.45 21.30
C THR A 44 -0.21 25.82 22.33
N LEU A 45 1.08 26.11 22.22
CA LEU A 45 2.14 25.63 23.10
C LEU A 45 2.33 26.58 24.28
N SER A 46 2.23 26.04 25.49
CA SER A 46 2.60 26.72 26.73
C SER A 46 3.99 26.29 27.19
N ALA A 47 4.87 27.26 27.40
CA ALA A 47 6.21 27.33 28.03
C ALA A 47 7.15 26.14 28.30
N ASN A 48 6.72 24.88 28.23
CA ASN A 48 7.52 23.72 28.63
C ASN A 48 7.90 22.87 27.41
N ARG A 49 9.00 22.13 27.55
CA ARG A 49 9.52 21.17 26.56
C ARG A 49 8.45 20.10 26.30
N GLN A 50 7.93 20.03 25.08
CA GLN A 50 6.89 19.08 24.68
C GLN A 50 7.26 18.41 23.37
N ASP A 51 7.00 17.11 23.28
CA ASP A 51 7.13 16.34 22.05
C ASP A 51 5.74 16.08 21.45
N PHE A 52 5.63 16.16 20.13
CA PHE A 52 4.38 15.94 19.39
C PHE A 52 4.53 14.71 18.52
N VAL A 53 3.64 13.73 18.70
CA VAL A 53 3.64 12.48 17.93
C VAL A 53 2.37 12.41 17.10
N PHE A 54 2.53 12.37 15.77
CA PHE A 54 1.44 12.35 14.80
C PHE A 54 1.32 10.96 14.17
N GLY A 55 0.08 10.46 14.07
CA GLY A 55 -0.25 9.25 13.34
C GLY A 55 -0.14 9.39 11.82
N THR A 56 -0.53 8.35 11.09
CA THR A 56 -0.76 8.40 9.63
C THR A 56 -1.81 9.47 9.27
N GLY A 57 -1.67 10.09 8.09
CA GLY A 57 -2.59 11.06 7.51
C GLY A 57 -2.01 12.46 7.33
N GLU A 58 -2.80 13.36 6.75
CA GLU A 58 -2.48 14.79 6.60
C GLU A 58 -3.03 15.63 7.76
N TYR A 59 -2.15 16.43 8.38
CA TYR A 59 -2.45 17.29 9.52
C TYR A 59 -2.21 18.76 9.15
N ASN A 60 -3.18 19.61 9.48
CA ASN A 60 -3.06 21.06 9.37
C ASN A 60 -2.92 21.63 10.79
N CYS A 61 -1.72 22.08 11.14
CA CYS A 61 -1.42 22.54 12.48
C CYS A 61 -1.03 24.02 12.48
N LEU A 62 -1.46 24.73 13.52
CA LEU A 62 -0.93 26.04 13.89
C LEU A 62 -0.13 25.85 15.18
N LEU A 63 1.19 26.02 15.14
CA LEU A 63 2.03 25.98 16.35
C LEU A 63 2.31 27.41 16.81
N THR A 64 1.72 27.77 17.95
CA THR A 64 1.95 29.06 18.62
C THR A 64 2.72 28.83 19.89
N HIS A 65 3.74 29.64 20.19
CA HIS A 65 4.45 29.56 21.47
C HIS A 65 4.45 30.86 22.20
N THR A 66 4.37 30.71 23.50
CA THR A 66 4.11 31.83 24.41
C THR A 66 5.29 32.12 25.33
N ALA A 67 6.35 31.30 25.35
CA ALA A 67 7.45 31.50 26.30
C ALA A 67 8.74 32.06 25.69
N SER A 68 9.28 33.06 26.37
CA SER A 68 10.63 33.59 26.18
C SER A 68 11.59 32.89 27.13
N GLY A 69 12.24 31.81 26.69
CA GLY A 69 13.23 31.09 27.49
C GLY A 69 14.26 30.38 26.62
N ASN A 70 15.54 30.43 27.02
CA ASN A 70 16.62 29.72 26.34
C ASN A 70 16.63 28.25 26.80
N GLY A 71 16.46 27.29 25.88
CA GLY A 71 16.71 25.86 26.14
C GLY A 71 15.60 24.87 25.78
N ASN A 72 14.47 25.33 25.22
CA ASN A 72 13.34 24.45 24.91
C ASN A 72 13.42 23.94 23.46
N ASN A 73 13.88 22.70 23.28
CA ASN A 73 13.75 21.99 22.01
C ASN A 73 12.33 21.44 21.86
N LEU A 74 11.68 21.73 20.74
CA LEU A 74 10.38 21.20 20.35
C LEU A 74 10.59 20.02 19.40
N GLY A 75 10.19 18.81 19.80
CA GLY A 75 10.21 17.63 18.94
C GLY A 75 8.86 17.40 18.26
N VAL A 76 8.87 17.15 16.96
CA VAL A 76 7.69 16.85 16.15
C VAL A 76 7.99 15.58 15.36
N TYR A 77 7.25 14.50 15.62
CA TYR A 77 7.52 13.16 15.11
C TYR A 77 6.30 12.63 14.37
N GLY A 78 6.50 12.13 13.14
CA GLY A 78 5.49 11.38 12.40
C GLY A 78 5.70 9.88 12.52
N GLN A 79 4.75 9.09 12.01
CA GLN A 79 4.85 7.63 11.94
C GLN A 79 5.68 7.15 10.74
N GLY A 80 5.91 8.03 9.76
CA GLY A 80 6.70 7.73 8.58
C GLY A 80 6.68 8.90 7.60
N LYS A 81 7.80 9.10 6.90
CA LYS A 81 7.98 10.22 5.97
C LYS A 81 7.02 10.23 4.78
N GLU A 82 6.45 9.06 4.45
CA GLU A 82 5.40 8.90 3.43
C GLU A 82 3.99 8.78 4.05
N LEU A 83 3.89 8.55 5.35
CA LEU A 83 2.63 8.20 6.02
C LEU A 83 2.02 9.40 6.76
N THR A 84 2.85 10.29 7.28
CA THR A 84 2.42 11.47 8.03
C THR A 84 2.76 12.70 7.23
N THR A 85 1.75 13.46 6.81
CA THR A 85 1.93 14.75 6.14
C THR A 85 1.56 15.88 7.09
N LEU A 86 2.41 16.89 7.18
CA LEU A 86 2.23 18.06 8.02
C LEU A 86 2.24 19.33 7.17
N SER A 87 1.17 20.11 7.30
CA SER A 87 1.08 21.51 6.88
C SER A 87 1.12 22.36 8.13
N LEU A 88 2.17 23.17 8.28
CA LEU A 88 2.42 23.92 9.49
C LEU A 88 2.45 25.44 9.24
N VAL A 89 1.58 26.15 9.95
CA VAL A 89 1.65 27.60 10.12
C VAL A 89 2.27 27.88 11.49
N LYS A 90 3.41 28.56 11.54
CA LYS A 90 4.16 28.93 12.76
C LYS A 90 4.10 30.45 12.93
N THR A 91 3.62 30.92 14.08
CA THR A 91 3.20 32.32 14.24
C THR A 91 4.10 33.22 15.10
N LYS A 92 5.21 32.74 15.69
CA LYS A 92 6.10 33.63 16.47
C LYS A 92 7.54 33.15 16.64
N ASP A 93 8.43 34.06 17.05
CA ASP A 93 9.88 33.87 17.17
C ASP A 93 10.26 32.73 18.13
N TRP A 94 11.14 31.83 17.65
CA TRP A 94 11.47 30.57 18.32
C TRP A 94 12.92 30.13 18.15
N GLN A 95 13.34 29.28 19.10
CA GLN A 95 14.49 28.36 19.06
C GLN A 95 14.21 27.09 18.23
N MET A 96 15.21 26.20 18.09
CA MET A 96 15.32 25.21 17.01
C MET A 96 14.34 24.02 17.08
N PRO A 97 13.25 23.95 16.28
CA PRO A 97 12.40 22.77 16.25
C PRO A 97 13.10 21.59 15.55
N TYR A 98 12.77 20.39 16.01
CA TYR A 98 13.22 19.13 15.45
C TYR A 98 12.04 18.38 14.85
N PHE A 99 12.09 18.07 13.55
CA PHE A 99 11.08 17.30 12.83
C PHE A 99 11.65 15.94 12.42
N SER A 100 10.88 14.86 12.59
CA SER A 100 11.31 13.51 12.19
C SER A 100 10.22 12.67 11.54
N ASP A 101 10.58 11.90 10.52
CA ASP A 101 9.74 10.87 9.90
C ASP A 101 8.36 11.38 9.43
N MET A 102 8.36 12.46 8.64
CA MET A 102 7.13 13.07 8.09
C MET A 102 7.38 13.76 6.75
N ARG A 103 6.32 13.94 5.97
CA ARG A 103 6.27 14.85 4.83
C ARG A 103 5.84 16.23 5.30
N ILE A 104 6.53 17.27 4.84
CA ILE A 104 6.29 18.67 5.16
C ILE A 104 5.83 19.38 3.89
N LYS A 105 4.56 19.76 3.87
CA LYS A 105 3.92 20.41 2.71
C LYS A 105 4.13 21.92 2.71
N SER A 106 4.04 22.53 3.88
CA SER A 106 4.34 23.96 4.07
C SER A 106 4.85 24.22 5.49
N LEU A 107 5.79 25.15 5.61
CA LEU A 107 6.28 25.66 6.89
C LEU A 107 6.43 27.17 6.78
N SER A 108 5.38 27.88 7.20
CA SER A 108 5.43 29.35 7.27
C SER A 108 5.79 29.81 8.68
N GLY A 109 6.74 30.72 8.84
CA GLY A 109 7.07 31.32 10.13
C GLY A 109 8.48 31.88 10.20
N ASN A 110 8.71 32.87 11.07
CA ASN A 110 10.04 33.43 11.32
C ASN A 110 10.71 32.65 12.47
N SER A 111 11.91 32.12 12.25
CA SER A 111 12.73 31.54 13.31
C SER A 111 14.07 32.25 13.29
N THR A 112 14.42 32.88 14.40
CA THR A 112 15.74 33.48 14.61
C THR A 112 16.81 32.38 14.75
N TYR A 113 16.41 31.16 15.13
CA TYR A 113 17.30 30.02 15.31
C TYR A 113 17.02 28.93 14.26
N GLY A 114 17.98 28.03 14.05
CA GLY A 114 17.90 27.01 13.02
C GLY A 114 16.78 25.99 13.15
N ASN A 115 16.44 25.25 12.09
CA ASN A 115 15.48 24.12 12.16
C ASN A 115 16.23 22.82 11.87
N THR A 116 15.89 21.74 12.57
CA THR A 116 16.48 20.41 12.32
C THR A 116 15.42 19.45 11.77
N PHE A 117 15.75 18.71 10.72
CA PHE A 117 14.89 17.76 10.05
C PHE A 117 15.61 16.42 9.90
N ARG A 118 14.92 15.32 10.18
CA ARG A 118 15.47 13.97 10.01
C ARG A 118 14.47 13.06 9.33
N ASN A 119 14.89 12.33 8.30
CA ASN A 119 14.01 11.41 7.57
C ASN A 119 12.72 12.13 7.11
N CYS A 120 12.81 13.34 6.57
CA CYS A 120 11.63 14.11 6.13
C CYS A 120 11.55 14.24 4.61
N ILE A 121 10.35 14.46 4.07
CA ILE A 121 10.11 14.80 2.66
C ILE A 121 9.59 16.23 2.59
N PHE A 122 10.15 17.07 1.74
CA PHE A 122 9.67 18.43 1.49
C PHE A 122 9.01 18.50 0.13
N ASP A 123 7.74 18.89 0.12
CA ASP A 123 6.93 18.93 -1.10
C ASP A 123 7.31 20.11 -2.02
N LYS A 124 6.97 20.04 -3.31
CA LYS A 124 7.35 21.03 -4.33
C LYS A 124 6.82 22.44 -4.01
N ASN A 125 5.66 22.51 -3.37
CA ASN A 125 4.99 23.74 -2.96
C ASN A 125 5.46 24.27 -1.61
N TYR A 126 6.53 23.70 -1.04
CA TYR A 126 7.08 24.18 0.21
C TYR A 126 7.55 25.63 0.04
N THR A 127 6.87 26.53 0.75
CA THR A 127 7.21 27.95 0.83
C THR A 127 7.77 28.22 2.21
N SER A 128 8.95 28.81 2.26
CA SER A 128 9.63 29.16 3.50
C SER A 128 9.94 30.64 3.50
N TRP A 129 9.51 31.34 4.55
CA TRP A 129 9.74 32.78 4.73
C TRP A 129 10.83 32.99 5.79
N TYR A 130 11.96 32.27 5.66
CA TYR A 130 13.04 32.36 6.64
C TYR A 130 14.06 33.41 6.22
N VAL A 131 14.32 34.35 7.12
CA VAL A 131 15.25 35.45 6.82
C VAL A 131 16.63 35.24 7.47
N ASN A 132 16.81 34.45 8.54
CA ASN A 132 18.08 34.42 9.29
C ASN A 132 18.45 33.13 10.09
N GLY A 133 17.93 31.94 9.77
CA GLY A 133 18.18 30.69 10.55
C GLY A 133 19.06 29.63 9.86
N MET A 134 19.69 28.73 10.64
CA MET A 134 20.44 27.56 10.15
C MET A 134 19.51 26.37 9.86
N LEU A 135 19.48 25.82 8.64
CA LEU A 135 18.72 24.60 8.37
C LEU A 135 19.64 23.38 8.48
N ILE A 136 19.33 22.40 9.33
CA ILE A 136 20.01 21.10 9.38
C ILE A 136 19.02 20.05 8.88
N ALA A 137 19.34 19.36 7.80
CA ALA A 137 18.54 18.25 7.30
C ALA A 137 19.37 16.98 7.20
N THR A 138 18.84 15.86 7.65
CA THR A 138 19.53 14.56 7.61
C THR A 138 18.60 13.49 7.05
N ASN A 139 19.04 12.71 6.06
CA ASN A 139 18.22 11.68 5.43
C ASN A 139 16.92 12.23 4.83
N CYS A 140 16.94 13.44 4.29
CA CYS A 140 15.75 14.12 3.78
C CYS A 140 15.65 14.06 2.26
N ILE A 141 14.43 14.20 1.74
CA ILE A 141 14.14 14.34 0.30
C ILE A 141 13.52 15.72 0.06
N PHE A 142 13.99 16.43 -0.96
CA PHE A 142 13.56 17.78 -1.29
C PHE A 142 13.03 17.84 -2.72
N TYR A 143 11.74 18.12 -2.89
CA TYR A 143 11.13 18.43 -4.19
C TYR A 143 11.20 19.93 -4.55
N THR A 144 11.79 20.73 -3.68
CA THR A 144 12.09 22.16 -3.92
C THR A 144 13.28 22.59 -3.08
N LEU A 145 14.12 23.47 -3.65
CA LEU A 145 15.27 24.08 -2.98
C LEU A 145 15.06 25.56 -2.67
N SER A 146 13.80 26.04 -2.67
CA SER A 146 13.44 27.40 -2.24
C SER A 146 13.54 27.56 -0.71
N LEU A 147 14.72 27.26 -0.17
CA LEU A 147 15.05 27.42 1.23
C LEU A 147 15.76 28.76 1.37
N ALA A 148 15.02 29.77 1.83
CA ALA A 148 15.59 31.06 2.18
C ALA A 148 16.36 30.91 3.50
N GLY A 149 17.66 31.22 3.51
CA GLY A 149 18.50 31.13 4.71
C GLY A 149 19.99 31.25 4.41
N THR A 150 20.75 31.81 5.35
CA THR A 150 22.18 32.14 5.23
C THR A 150 23.11 30.97 5.57
N SER A 151 22.60 29.86 6.12
CA SER A 151 23.40 28.65 6.40
C SER A 151 22.53 27.41 6.34
N GLN A 152 22.88 26.46 5.48
CA GLN A 152 22.16 25.19 5.35
C GLN A 152 23.17 24.05 5.39
N THR A 153 22.86 23.01 6.15
CA THR A 153 23.67 21.80 6.29
C THR A 153 22.78 20.62 6.02
N PHE A 154 23.09 19.90 4.97
CA PHE A 154 22.35 18.71 4.60
C PHE A 154 23.30 17.53 4.61
N VAL A 155 22.92 16.53 5.36
CA VAL A 155 23.68 15.31 5.54
C VAL A 155 22.86 14.22 4.90
N GLN A 156 23.42 13.53 3.91
CA GLN A 156 22.75 12.39 3.26
C GLN A 156 21.34 12.77 2.82
N SER A 157 21.20 13.66 1.84
CA SER A 157 19.87 14.11 1.39
C SER A 157 19.78 14.04 -0.13
N THR A 158 18.56 13.81 -0.61
CA THR A 158 18.24 13.75 -2.04
C THR A 158 17.44 14.97 -2.45
N CYS A 159 17.83 15.63 -3.53
CA CYS A 159 17.09 16.71 -4.16
C CYS A 159 16.47 16.20 -5.47
N VAL A 160 15.17 16.39 -5.66
CA VAL A 160 14.39 15.87 -6.78
C VAL A 160 13.67 17.01 -7.49
N ASP A 161 13.75 17.10 -8.82
CA ASP A 161 13.01 18.11 -9.62
C ASP A 161 13.29 19.57 -9.18
N VAL A 162 14.53 19.82 -8.76
CA VAL A 162 14.96 21.14 -8.26
C VAL A 162 15.64 21.93 -9.37
N THR A 163 15.39 23.25 -9.42
CA THR A 163 16.19 24.17 -10.24
C THR A 163 17.20 24.89 -9.36
N TYR A 164 18.47 24.81 -9.73
CA TYR A 164 19.59 25.28 -8.93
C TYR A 164 20.35 26.40 -9.65
N THR A 165 20.32 27.62 -9.09
CA THR A 165 20.87 28.83 -9.75
C THR A 165 21.92 29.58 -8.94
N ASN A 166 22.17 29.26 -7.66
CA ASN A 166 23.00 30.10 -6.78
C ASN A 166 24.23 29.38 -6.19
N VAL A 167 25.42 29.95 -6.39
CA VAL A 167 26.76 29.38 -6.18
C VAL A 167 27.11 28.96 -4.75
N TYR A 168 26.40 29.43 -3.72
CA TYR A 168 26.87 29.31 -2.33
C TYR A 168 26.32 28.12 -1.53
N ASN A 169 25.29 27.41 -2.04
CA ASN A 169 24.55 26.42 -1.26
C ASN A 169 24.50 25.04 -1.93
N VAL A 170 25.40 24.70 -2.88
CA VAL A 170 25.26 23.48 -3.70
C VAL A 170 25.43 22.23 -2.84
N HIS A 171 26.07 22.40 -1.68
CA HIS A 171 26.49 21.39 -0.68
C HIS A 171 25.33 20.86 0.15
N SER A 172 24.13 20.98 -0.40
CA SER A 172 22.87 20.72 0.28
C SER A 172 22.28 19.36 -0.08
N CYS A 173 22.80 18.67 -1.08
CA CYS A 173 22.33 17.34 -1.40
C CYS A 173 23.50 16.49 -1.86
N ALA A 174 23.56 15.26 -1.33
CA ALA A 174 24.53 14.28 -1.80
C ALA A 174 24.10 13.72 -3.17
N LEU A 175 22.79 13.69 -3.44
CA LEU A 175 22.19 13.22 -4.68
C LEU A 175 21.21 14.25 -5.24
N PHE A 176 21.34 14.56 -6.51
CA PHE A 176 20.38 15.31 -7.29
C PHE A 176 19.75 14.41 -8.35
N SER A 177 18.42 14.45 -8.48
CA SER A 177 17.64 13.62 -9.40
C SER A 177 16.66 14.50 -10.18
N LYS A 178 16.55 14.32 -11.50
CA LYS A 178 15.62 15.06 -12.37
C LYS A 178 15.76 16.59 -12.25
N CYS A 179 16.96 17.09 -11.98
CA CYS A 179 17.20 18.49 -11.60
C CYS A 179 17.60 19.37 -12.80
N ASN A 180 17.57 20.70 -12.62
CA ASN A 180 18.19 21.67 -13.54
C ASN A 180 19.33 22.39 -12.81
N ILE A 181 20.57 22.22 -13.27
CA ILE A 181 21.77 22.81 -12.68
C ILE A 181 22.29 23.93 -13.59
N VAL A 182 22.43 25.14 -13.04
CA VAL A 182 23.05 26.26 -13.77
C VAL A 182 24.50 26.44 -13.32
N ILE A 183 25.43 26.38 -14.28
CA ILE A 183 26.86 26.60 -14.11
C ILE A 183 27.21 27.93 -14.78
N PRO A 184 27.18 29.06 -14.05
CA PRO A 184 27.26 30.38 -14.67
C PRO A 184 28.65 30.71 -15.24
N ASP A 185 29.71 30.25 -14.59
CA ASP A 185 31.09 30.57 -14.96
C ASP A 185 32.10 29.53 -14.41
N SER A 186 33.37 29.71 -14.74
CA SER A 186 34.46 28.84 -14.25
C SER A 186 34.77 29.01 -12.76
N THR A 187 34.37 30.11 -12.13
CA THR A 187 34.56 30.33 -10.69
C THR A 187 33.64 29.42 -9.89
N PHE A 188 32.46 29.10 -10.42
CA PHE A 188 31.57 28.09 -9.87
C PHE A 188 32.29 26.74 -9.71
N LEU A 189 32.88 26.22 -10.81
CA LEU A 189 33.56 24.92 -10.81
C LEU A 189 34.82 24.90 -9.94
N ASN A 190 35.49 26.04 -9.79
CA ASN A 190 36.73 26.16 -9.02
C ASN A 190 36.52 26.51 -7.54
N ASN A 191 35.29 26.79 -7.14
CA ASN A 191 34.92 27.06 -5.76
C ASN A 191 35.24 25.84 -4.89
N ASN A 192 35.95 26.05 -3.78
CA ASN A 192 36.30 24.98 -2.84
C ASN A 192 35.08 24.26 -2.27
N ASN A 193 33.95 24.94 -2.18
CA ASN A 193 32.74 24.31 -1.73
C ASN A 193 32.14 23.43 -2.84
N VAL A 194 32.21 23.81 -4.12
CA VAL A 194 31.68 22.97 -5.22
C VAL A 194 32.59 21.77 -5.50
N LYS A 195 33.88 22.06 -5.67
CA LYS A 195 34.81 21.10 -6.24
C LYS A 195 35.26 20.00 -5.26
N ASN A 196 35.22 20.28 -3.97
CA ASN A 196 35.72 19.34 -2.96
C ASN A 196 34.66 18.33 -2.48
N TYR A 197 33.40 18.48 -2.84
CA TYR A 197 32.33 17.61 -2.34
C TYR A 197 32.02 16.50 -3.33
N TYR A 198 31.63 15.35 -2.79
CA TYR A 198 31.11 14.27 -3.59
C TYR A 198 29.63 14.52 -3.84
N GLU A 199 29.26 14.63 -5.12
CA GLU A 199 27.89 14.89 -5.56
C GLU A 199 27.53 13.92 -6.68
N ALA A 200 26.28 13.45 -6.66
CA ALA A 200 25.73 12.57 -7.68
C ALA A 200 24.59 13.26 -8.42
N PHE A 201 24.60 13.18 -9.74
CA PHE A 201 23.58 13.75 -10.61
C PHE A 201 22.94 12.64 -11.44
N ASN A 202 21.65 12.41 -11.22
CA ASN A 202 20.86 11.44 -11.96
C ASN A 202 19.81 12.13 -12.83
N ASN A 203 19.89 11.95 -14.15
CA ASN A 203 18.92 12.50 -15.10
C ASN A 203 18.72 14.02 -14.92
N CYS A 204 19.82 14.73 -14.62
CA CYS A 204 19.82 16.17 -14.44
C CYS A 204 20.18 16.89 -15.75
N LYS A 205 19.53 18.02 -15.97
CA LYS A 205 19.82 18.95 -17.05
C LYS A 205 20.81 20.00 -16.56
N PHE A 206 21.72 20.40 -17.43
CA PHE A 206 22.73 21.41 -17.13
C PHE A 206 22.55 22.59 -18.08
N GLN A 207 22.70 23.81 -17.57
CA GLN A 207 22.87 25.03 -18.33
C GLN A 207 24.24 25.60 -18.00
N ILE A 208 25.18 25.55 -18.94
CA ILE A 208 26.58 25.88 -18.73
C ILE A 208 26.90 27.18 -19.48
N GLY A 209 27.40 28.18 -18.76
CA GLY A 209 27.74 29.49 -19.28
C GLY A 209 26.56 30.18 -19.93
N THR A 210 26.68 30.49 -21.21
CA THR A 210 25.67 31.22 -21.98
C THR A 210 24.74 30.30 -22.78
N GLU A 211 24.67 29.01 -22.46
CA GLU A 211 23.68 28.12 -23.07
C GLU A 211 22.25 28.65 -22.82
N PRO A 212 21.36 28.61 -23.83
CA PRO A 212 20.05 29.24 -23.75
C PRO A 212 19.09 28.53 -22.78
N GLU A 213 19.27 27.23 -22.59
CA GLU A 213 18.41 26.39 -21.75
C GLU A 213 19.18 25.22 -21.14
N ALA A 214 18.64 24.65 -20.06
CA ALA A 214 19.20 23.47 -19.44
C ALA A 214 18.88 22.22 -20.29
N THR A 215 19.90 21.44 -20.65
CA THR A 215 19.78 20.21 -21.45
C THR A 215 20.44 19.02 -20.75
N LEU A 216 19.92 17.81 -21.00
CA LEU A 216 20.50 16.58 -20.46
C LEU A 216 21.92 16.35 -20.99
N LEU A 217 22.75 15.73 -20.18
CA LEU A 217 24.05 15.23 -20.61
C LEU A 217 23.87 13.96 -21.45
N VAL A 218 24.61 13.86 -22.55
CA VAL A 218 24.52 12.75 -23.51
C VAL A 218 25.58 11.69 -23.20
N GLY A 219 25.19 10.42 -23.20
CA GLY A 219 26.07 9.27 -23.00
C GLY A 219 25.30 8.04 -22.49
N ASN A 220 25.85 6.86 -22.71
CA ASN A 220 25.32 5.59 -22.21
C ASN A 220 26.05 5.08 -20.96
N THR A 221 27.26 5.58 -20.70
CA THR A 221 28.06 5.27 -19.52
C THR A 221 28.37 6.53 -18.71
N ALA A 222 28.65 6.38 -17.41
CA ALA A 222 29.07 7.50 -16.57
C ALA A 222 30.27 8.29 -17.12
N ASP A 223 31.21 7.62 -17.79
CA ASP A 223 32.39 8.25 -18.40
C ASP A 223 32.02 9.09 -19.62
N GLU A 224 31.14 8.58 -20.49
CA GLU A 224 30.62 9.34 -21.65
C GLU A 224 29.81 10.55 -21.21
N VAL A 225 28.92 10.38 -20.22
CA VAL A 225 28.10 11.47 -19.67
C VAL A 225 28.99 12.54 -19.02
N ARG A 226 30.04 12.14 -18.28
CA ARG A 226 31.03 13.07 -17.73
C ARG A 226 31.80 13.79 -18.83
N GLN A 227 32.23 13.09 -19.88
CA GLN A 227 32.94 13.71 -20.98
C GLN A 227 32.07 14.76 -21.69
N ASN A 228 30.77 14.48 -21.88
CA ASN A 228 29.82 15.45 -22.43
C ASN A 228 29.72 16.72 -21.56
N PHE A 229 29.73 16.59 -20.24
CA PHE A 229 29.79 17.74 -19.33
C PHE A 229 31.08 18.55 -19.52
N VAL A 230 32.24 17.87 -19.59
CA VAL A 230 33.55 18.50 -19.78
C VAL A 230 33.63 19.24 -21.12
N ASP A 231 33.13 18.64 -22.18
CA ASP A 231 33.13 19.22 -23.53
C ASP A 231 32.27 20.50 -23.56
N ARG A 232 31.09 20.46 -22.92
CA ARG A 232 30.22 21.64 -22.81
C ARG A 232 30.85 22.74 -21.98
N CYS A 233 31.49 22.42 -20.85
CA CYS A 233 32.28 23.40 -20.10
C CYS A 233 33.41 24.01 -20.93
N THR A 234 34.16 23.19 -21.67
CA THR A 234 35.27 23.65 -22.52
C THR A 234 34.78 24.53 -23.65
N ALA A 235 33.63 24.23 -24.26
CA ALA A 235 32.99 25.04 -25.29
C ALA A 235 32.61 26.44 -24.78
N GLN A 236 32.32 26.58 -23.49
CA GLN A 236 32.08 27.86 -22.82
C GLN A 236 33.36 28.54 -22.31
N GLY A 237 34.54 27.96 -22.59
CA GLY A 237 35.83 28.47 -22.11
C GLY A 237 36.11 28.19 -20.63
N PHE A 238 35.40 27.25 -20.00
CA PHE A 238 35.59 26.94 -18.58
C PHE A 238 36.69 25.90 -18.40
N THR A 239 37.53 26.11 -17.38
CA THR A 239 38.49 25.09 -16.94
C THR A 239 37.84 24.19 -15.90
N VAL A 240 37.71 22.91 -16.23
CA VAL A 240 37.16 21.88 -15.35
C VAL A 240 38.26 21.34 -14.44
N PRO A 241 38.11 21.37 -13.10
CA PRO A 241 39.13 20.84 -12.20
C PRO A 241 39.25 19.32 -12.34
N ALA A 242 40.47 18.80 -12.22
CA ALA A 242 40.76 17.37 -12.32
C ALA A 242 41.30 16.82 -10.99
N TYR A 243 40.99 15.56 -10.71
CA TYR A 243 41.33 14.90 -9.45
C TYR A 243 42.08 13.59 -9.69
N THR A 244 43.03 13.30 -8.81
CA THR A 244 43.73 12.02 -8.76
C THR A 244 43.41 11.33 -7.45
N GLU A 245 42.45 10.41 -7.46
CA GLU A 245 41.92 9.72 -6.27
C GLU A 245 41.41 8.32 -6.64
N TYR A 246 41.50 7.36 -5.68
CA TYR A 246 40.91 6.01 -5.77
C TYR A 246 41.21 5.24 -7.08
N GLY A 247 42.40 5.43 -7.65
CA GLY A 247 42.86 4.75 -8.86
C GLY A 247 42.55 5.49 -10.17
N GLY A 248 41.79 6.60 -10.12
CA GLY A 248 41.67 7.54 -11.22
C GLY A 248 42.79 8.58 -11.18
N THR A 249 43.44 8.87 -12.31
CA THR A 249 44.45 9.92 -12.44
C THR A 249 43.92 11.05 -13.29
N ASN A 250 43.94 12.27 -12.77
CA ASN A 250 43.49 13.49 -13.44
C ASN A 250 42.09 13.37 -14.07
N VAL A 251 41.14 12.75 -13.37
CA VAL A 251 39.75 12.63 -13.80
C VAL A 251 39.06 14.01 -13.67
N PRO A 252 38.59 14.64 -14.77
CA PRO A 252 37.86 15.90 -14.70
C PRO A 252 36.59 15.75 -13.87
N MET A 253 36.32 16.67 -12.93
CA MET A 253 35.25 16.52 -11.93
C MET A 253 35.23 15.13 -11.27
N GLY A 254 36.37 14.53 -10.95
CA GLY A 254 36.45 13.16 -10.42
C GLY A 254 35.74 12.89 -9.06
N ARG A 255 35.27 13.93 -8.38
CA ARG A 255 34.40 13.83 -7.19
C ARG A 255 32.91 13.85 -7.52
N TRP A 256 32.53 14.14 -8.77
CA TRP A 256 31.15 14.09 -9.22
C TRP A 256 30.89 12.84 -10.06
N ILE A 257 29.69 12.28 -9.90
CA ILE A 257 29.19 11.19 -10.73
C ILE A 257 27.94 11.64 -11.47
N PHE A 258 27.90 11.39 -12.76
CA PHE A 258 26.77 11.70 -13.63
C PHE A 258 26.21 10.38 -14.15
N SER A 259 24.90 10.22 -14.08
CA SER A 259 24.19 9.07 -14.65
C SER A 259 22.79 9.50 -15.08
N ASN A 260 22.11 8.68 -15.89
CA ASN A 260 20.75 8.96 -16.35
C ASN A 260 19.72 7.93 -15.84
N ASN A 261 20.18 6.84 -15.23
CA ASN A 261 19.38 5.66 -14.91
C ASN A 261 19.82 4.94 -13.62
N SER A 262 20.52 5.64 -12.72
CA SER A 262 21.05 5.05 -11.48
C SER A 262 20.09 5.12 -10.28
N ILE A 263 18.92 5.74 -10.46
CA ILE A 263 17.94 5.96 -9.39
C ILE A 263 16.60 5.30 -9.75
N ALA A 264 16.02 4.57 -8.81
CA ALA A 264 14.67 4.02 -8.90
C ALA A 264 13.66 4.99 -8.27
N GLY A 265 12.50 5.12 -8.91
CA GLY A 265 11.53 6.16 -8.57
C GLY A 265 12.18 7.54 -8.74
N ASP A 266 12.24 8.28 -7.64
CA ASP A 266 12.80 9.63 -7.62
C ASP A 266 14.11 9.76 -6.84
N TYR A 267 14.35 8.89 -5.85
CA TYR A 267 15.35 9.17 -4.82
C TYR A 267 16.14 7.95 -4.29
N ASP A 268 15.82 6.72 -4.71
CA ASP A 268 16.49 5.51 -4.22
C ASP A 268 17.61 5.08 -5.18
N VAL A 269 18.83 4.91 -4.66
CA VAL A 269 19.97 4.47 -5.47
C VAL A 269 19.83 2.99 -5.84
N ILE A 270 19.97 2.67 -7.13
CA ILE A 270 19.89 1.30 -7.64
C ILE A 270 21.18 0.54 -7.32
N GLU A 271 21.06 -0.66 -6.75
CA GLU A 271 22.17 -1.57 -6.49
C GLU A 271 22.89 -1.92 -7.80
N GLY A 272 24.21 -1.72 -7.84
CA GLY A 272 25.06 -1.99 -9.02
C GLY A 272 25.03 -0.91 -10.10
N SER A 273 24.29 0.19 -9.90
CA SER A 273 24.31 1.33 -10.83
C SER A 273 25.62 2.12 -10.79
N ASP A 274 25.83 3.03 -11.74
CA ASP A 274 27.03 3.88 -11.78
C ASP A 274 27.25 4.66 -10.48
N ILE A 275 26.17 5.18 -9.90
CA ILE A 275 26.20 5.94 -8.64
C ILE A 275 26.58 5.01 -7.47
N ASP A 276 26.02 3.81 -7.38
CA ASP A 276 26.36 2.83 -6.34
C ASP A 276 27.81 2.34 -6.48
N ALA A 277 28.25 2.02 -7.70
CA ALA A 277 29.62 1.60 -7.97
C ALA A 277 30.63 2.70 -7.59
N PHE A 278 30.36 3.95 -7.97
CA PHE A 278 31.16 5.11 -7.61
C PHE A 278 31.24 5.30 -6.09
N ALA A 279 30.09 5.16 -5.41
CA ALA A 279 29.97 5.30 -3.97
C ALA A 279 30.77 4.23 -3.22
N LYS A 280 30.61 2.94 -3.60
CA LYS A 280 31.33 1.80 -3.05
C LYS A 280 32.84 1.94 -3.19
N GLN A 281 33.33 2.35 -4.37
CA GLN A 281 34.77 2.56 -4.61
C GLN A 281 35.39 3.58 -3.63
N ARG A 282 34.60 4.57 -3.19
CA ARG A 282 35.04 5.69 -2.36
C ARG A 282 34.65 5.56 -0.88
N GLY A 283 33.94 4.50 -0.50
CA GLY A 283 33.43 4.33 0.86
C GLY A 283 32.43 5.41 1.29
N ILE A 284 31.69 5.96 0.33
CA ILE A 284 30.64 6.95 0.54
C ILE A 284 29.28 6.34 0.15
N TYR A 285 28.19 7.09 0.35
CA TYR A 285 26.88 6.77 -0.21
C TYR A 285 26.15 8.06 -0.54
N PHE A 286 25.22 7.97 -1.48
CA PHE A 286 24.48 9.10 -2.01
C PHE A 286 23.00 9.00 -1.69
N GLY A 287 22.37 10.16 -1.58
CA GLY A 287 20.95 10.30 -1.31
C GLY A 287 20.57 10.22 0.16
N TYR A 288 19.27 10.08 0.41
CA TYR A 288 18.68 10.12 1.73
C TYR A 288 18.91 8.86 2.58
N SER A 289 19.40 7.77 1.98
CA SER A 289 19.57 6.46 2.60
C SER A 289 20.86 5.81 2.12
N SER A 290 21.54 5.07 3.00
CA SER A 290 22.65 4.20 2.63
C SER A 290 22.20 2.87 2.01
N GLN A 291 20.90 2.57 2.06
CA GLN A 291 20.34 1.36 1.46
C GLN A 291 20.11 1.59 -0.02
N THR A 292 20.67 0.71 -0.83
CA THR A 292 20.35 0.61 -2.26
C THR A 292 19.12 -0.24 -2.48
N VAL A 293 18.42 -0.02 -3.59
CA VAL A 293 17.27 -0.81 -4.00
C VAL A 293 17.58 -1.61 -5.25
N LYS A 294 16.94 -2.77 -5.40
CA LYS A 294 17.01 -3.57 -6.62
C LYS A 294 15.64 -3.55 -7.29
N PRO A 295 15.41 -2.70 -8.30
CA PRO A 295 14.13 -2.69 -9.01
C PRO A 295 13.97 -4.04 -9.74
N ILE A 296 12.78 -4.61 -9.61
CA ILE A 296 12.40 -5.82 -10.35
C ILE A 296 11.28 -5.41 -11.30
N ALA A 297 11.61 -5.28 -12.58
CA ALA A 297 10.61 -4.99 -13.61
C ALA A 297 9.77 -6.26 -13.86
N ILE A 298 8.45 -6.11 -13.86
CA ILE A 298 7.51 -7.20 -14.14
C ILE A 298 7.05 -7.04 -15.60
N SER A 299 7.33 -8.06 -16.42
CA SER A 299 6.98 -8.09 -17.85
C SER A 299 5.63 -8.78 -18.11
N ALA A 300 5.03 -8.58 -19.29
CA ALA A 300 3.96 -9.44 -19.78
C ALA A 300 4.47 -10.71 -20.47
N ASP A 301 5.77 -10.79 -20.78
CA ASP A 301 6.40 -12.01 -21.29
C ASP A 301 6.40 -13.09 -20.21
N GLY A 302 5.42 -13.99 -20.26
CA GLY A 302 5.24 -15.08 -19.30
C GLY A 302 6.42 -16.05 -19.18
N THR A 303 7.45 -15.94 -20.02
CA THR A 303 8.69 -16.73 -19.89
C THR A 303 9.77 -16.03 -19.07
N ALA A 304 9.71 -14.70 -18.93
CA ALA A 304 10.66 -13.92 -18.16
C ALA A 304 10.58 -14.23 -16.65
N ALA A 305 11.68 -13.98 -15.94
CA ALA A 305 11.81 -14.34 -14.52
C ALA A 305 10.82 -13.61 -13.61
N ALA A 306 10.61 -12.32 -13.88
CA ALA A 306 9.57 -11.52 -13.25
C ALA A 306 8.57 -11.11 -14.32
N SER A 307 7.44 -11.81 -14.37
CA SER A 307 6.37 -11.54 -15.33
C SER A 307 5.02 -12.00 -14.84
N PHE A 308 3.96 -11.57 -15.51
CA PHE A 308 2.64 -12.17 -15.36
C PHE A 308 2.55 -13.46 -16.16
N ASN A 309 1.98 -14.50 -15.54
CA ASN A 309 1.82 -15.79 -16.20
C ASN A 309 0.54 -15.79 -17.03
N ALA A 310 0.69 -15.71 -18.35
CA ALA A 310 -0.41 -15.78 -19.30
C ALA A 310 -1.18 -17.11 -19.28
N ASP A 311 -0.62 -18.18 -18.69
CA ASP A 311 -1.28 -19.48 -18.52
C ASP A 311 -2.03 -19.59 -17.18
N SER A 312 -2.00 -18.55 -16.33
CA SER A 312 -2.68 -18.50 -15.03
C SER A 312 -3.75 -17.38 -14.87
N PRO A 313 -4.40 -16.83 -15.92
CA PRO A 313 -5.53 -15.93 -15.71
C PRO A 313 -6.76 -16.75 -15.26
N LYS A 314 -7.45 -16.29 -14.22
CA LYS A 314 -8.82 -16.71 -13.94
C LYS A 314 -9.77 -15.80 -14.68
N GLU A 315 -10.51 -16.40 -15.61
CA GLU A 315 -11.71 -15.90 -16.31
C GLU A 315 -11.63 -14.48 -16.87
N ASN A 316 -11.79 -14.37 -18.19
CA ASN A 316 -11.91 -13.12 -18.93
C ASN A 316 -10.80 -12.08 -18.68
N ILE A 317 -9.57 -12.49 -18.33
CA ILE A 317 -8.43 -11.57 -18.26
C ILE A 317 -7.55 -11.73 -19.49
N SER A 318 -7.29 -10.62 -20.17
CA SER A 318 -6.33 -10.50 -21.26
C SER A 318 -5.10 -9.70 -20.81
N LEU A 319 -3.91 -10.25 -21.05
CA LEU A 319 -2.63 -9.62 -20.76
C LEU A 319 -1.93 -9.17 -22.05
N SER A 320 -1.42 -7.94 -22.07
CA SER A 320 -0.53 -7.41 -23.11
C SER A 320 0.65 -6.68 -22.47
N ASP A 321 1.68 -6.36 -23.27
CA ASP A 321 2.92 -5.72 -22.82
C ASP A 321 2.74 -4.44 -21.98
N ASN A 322 1.56 -3.80 -22.06
CA ASN A 322 1.25 -2.60 -21.27
C ASN A 322 -0.20 -2.54 -20.76
N SER A 323 -0.93 -3.66 -20.76
CA SER A 323 -2.31 -3.66 -20.27
C SER A 323 -2.72 -4.99 -19.68
N ILE A 324 -3.55 -4.92 -18.64
CA ILE A 324 -4.36 -6.04 -18.17
C ILE A 324 -5.81 -5.61 -18.36
N THR A 325 -6.56 -6.38 -19.14
CA THR A 325 -7.94 -6.07 -19.50
C THR A 325 -8.85 -7.16 -18.95
N LEU A 326 -9.98 -6.76 -18.36
CA LEU A 326 -11.08 -7.66 -18.06
C LEU A 326 -12.04 -7.65 -19.27
N ASP A 327 -12.01 -8.72 -20.04
CA ASP A 327 -12.94 -9.00 -21.12
C ASP A 327 -14.33 -9.33 -20.55
N GLY A 328 -15.37 -9.13 -21.34
CA GLY A 328 -16.74 -9.44 -20.95
C GLY A 328 -17.65 -8.22 -20.82
N ASP A 329 -18.95 -8.50 -20.66
CA ASP A 329 -19.99 -7.48 -20.59
C ASP A 329 -19.88 -6.68 -19.29
N THR A 330 -19.56 -5.40 -19.40
CA THR A 330 -19.38 -4.51 -18.24
C THR A 330 -20.69 -4.22 -17.51
N THR A 331 -21.85 -4.60 -18.05
CA THR A 331 -23.16 -4.43 -17.40
C THR A 331 -23.47 -5.49 -16.36
N ILE A 332 -22.74 -6.61 -16.35
CA ILE A 332 -22.87 -7.69 -15.37
C ILE A 332 -21.59 -7.81 -14.52
N ARG A 333 -21.71 -8.49 -13.38
CA ARG A 333 -20.56 -8.77 -12.51
C ARG A 333 -19.59 -9.70 -13.24
N ASN A 334 -18.43 -9.18 -13.60
CA ASN A 334 -17.27 -9.95 -14.03
C ASN A 334 -16.14 -9.73 -13.02
N GLU A 335 -15.43 -10.78 -12.71
CA GLU A 335 -14.28 -10.77 -11.82
C GLU A 335 -13.26 -11.75 -12.39
N GLY A 336 -12.03 -11.30 -12.50
CA GLY A 336 -10.92 -12.12 -12.96
C GLY A 336 -9.66 -11.78 -12.19
N TYR A 337 -8.67 -12.66 -12.25
CA TYR A 337 -7.36 -12.36 -11.70
C TYR A 337 -6.25 -12.89 -12.58
N ILE A 338 -5.06 -12.34 -12.40
CA ILE A 338 -3.84 -12.87 -13.02
C ILE A 338 -2.72 -12.95 -11.99
N ASP A 339 -2.01 -14.08 -12.02
CA ASP A 339 -0.89 -14.36 -11.12
C ASP A 339 0.43 -14.08 -11.84
N SER A 340 1.40 -13.53 -11.11
CA SER A 340 2.78 -13.45 -11.58
C SER A 340 3.42 -14.83 -11.60
N ASN A 341 4.50 -15.00 -12.35
CA ASN A 341 5.51 -16.00 -12.06
C ASN A 341 6.04 -15.82 -10.63
N ILE A 342 6.61 -16.88 -10.06
CA ILE A 342 7.38 -16.80 -8.82
C ILE A 342 8.65 -16.01 -9.07
N ILE A 343 8.70 -14.83 -8.46
CA ILE A 343 9.80 -13.87 -8.55
C ILE A 343 10.83 -14.21 -7.47
N TRP A 344 12.06 -14.49 -7.90
CA TRP A 344 13.19 -14.65 -6.99
C TRP A 344 13.81 -13.29 -6.62
N LEU A 345 13.88 -13.01 -5.33
CA LEU A 345 14.35 -11.73 -4.80
C LEU A 345 15.87 -11.66 -4.61
N GLY A 346 16.62 -12.70 -4.99
CA GLY A 346 18.08 -12.71 -4.78
C GLY A 346 18.47 -13.03 -3.34
N GLY A 347 17.71 -13.90 -2.66
CA GLY A 347 17.86 -14.22 -1.23
C GLY A 347 16.82 -13.54 -0.36
N LEU A 348 16.98 -13.62 0.96
CA LEU A 348 16.04 -13.01 1.91
C LEU A 348 16.10 -11.48 1.80
N ARG A 349 15.04 -10.88 1.24
CA ARG A 349 14.92 -9.42 1.06
C ARG A 349 13.66 -8.89 1.73
N LYS A 350 13.71 -7.63 2.15
CA LYS A 350 12.55 -6.87 2.59
C LYS A 350 11.94 -6.15 1.38
N LEU A 351 10.64 -6.35 1.16
CA LEU A 351 9.84 -5.56 0.25
C LEU A 351 9.62 -4.17 0.87
N ASN A 352 10.20 -3.14 0.25
CA ASN A 352 10.09 -1.76 0.71
C ASN A 352 8.92 -1.01 0.07
N MET A 353 8.64 -1.31 -1.20
CA MET A 353 7.61 -0.65 -2.00
C MET A 353 7.15 -1.60 -3.10
N LEU A 354 5.84 -1.62 -3.37
CA LEU A 354 5.25 -2.23 -4.55
C LEU A 354 4.57 -1.12 -5.33
N ASN A 355 5.14 -0.73 -6.47
CA ASN A 355 4.57 0.30 -7.34
C ASN A 355 3.85 -0.39 -8.50
N ILE A 356 2.56 -0.13 -8.66
CA ILE A 356 1.74 -0.65 -9.74
C ILE A 356 1.14 0.57 -10.44
N SER A 357 1.66 0.88 -11.62
CA SER A 357 1.10 1.94 -12.44
C SER A 357 -0.18 1.44 -13.10
N HIS A 358 -1.29 2.14 -12.91
CA HIS A 358 -2.58 1.85 -13.54
C HIS A 358 -3.20 3.12 -14.10
N ASN A 359 -4.12 2.95 -15.05
CA ASN A 359 -4.93 4.02 -15.65
C ASN A 359 -6.35 4.09 -15.07
N LEU A 360 -6.65 3.30 -14.02
CA LEU A 360 -7.91 3.40 -13.31
C LEU A 360 -7.99 4.78 -12.62
N PRO A 361 -9.13 5.48 -12.67
CA PRO A 361 -9.34 6.67 -11.87
C PRO A 361 -8.97 6.38 -10.41
N VAL A 362 -8.31 7.34 -9.74
CA VAL A 362 -7.95 7.22 -8.31
C VAL A 362 -9.17 6.86 -7.45
N ASP A 363 -10.33 7.34 -7.89
CA ASP A 363 -11.64 7.13 -7.26
C ASP A 363 -12.27 5.76 -7.62
N SER A 364 -11.65 4.94 -8.47
CA SER A 364 -12.20 3.67 -9.01
C SER A 364 -11.36 2.44 -8.63
N GLY A 365 -10.65 2.49 -7.50
CA GLY A 365 -10.39 1.28 -6.73
C GLY A 365 -9.01 0.64 -6.83
N VAL A 366 -8.08 1.09 -7.67
CA VAL A 366 -6.66 0.81 -7.40
C VAL A 366 -6.05 2.11 -6.90
N ALA A 367 -5.71 2.14 -5.63
CA ALA A 367 -4.91 3.22 -5.06
C ALA A 367 -3.59 2.57 -4.63
N VAL A 368 -2.51 2.86 -5.36
CA VAL A 368 -1.14 2.52 -4.96
C VAL A 368 -0.49 3.72 -4.23
N ASP A 369 -1.32 4.71 -3.87
CA ASP A 369 -0.92 5.92 -3.19
C ASP A 369 -1.72 6.06 -1.88
N SER A 370 -1.00 6.19 -0.77
CA SER A 370 -1.45 6.17 0.63
C SER A 370 -2.13 7.48 1.07
N THR A 371 -2.88 8.15 0.20
CA THR A 371 -3.32 9.54 0.42
C THR A 371 -4.79 9.74 0.77
N PHE A 372 -5.61 8.68 0.91
CA PHE A 372 -7.03 8.83 1.26
C PHE A 372 -7.42 8.12 2.55
N ALA A 373 -7.58 8.91 3.61
CA ALA A 373 -8.14 8.46 4.89
C ALA A 373 -9.59 8.93 5.02
N PHE A 374 -10.52 8.02 5.28
CA PHE A 374 -11.73 8.31 6.04
C PHE A 374 -11.97 7.24 7.09
N GLY A 375 -11.91 7.67 8.35
CA GLY A 375 -12.40 6.90 9.47
C GLY A 375 -13.86 7.26 9.74
N HIS A 376 -14.67 6.24 10.00
CA HIS A 376 -15.73 6.34 10.99
C HIS A 376 -15.68 5.11 11.88
N LYS A 377 -15.65 5.37 13.18
CA LYS A 377 -15.88 4.39 14.24
C LYS A 377 -17.38 4.15 14.29
N LEU A 378 -17.79 2.88 14.33
CA LEU A 378 -19.13 2.49 14.76
C LEU A 378 -19.38 3.08 16.14
N ASP A 379 -20.29 4.04 16.21
CA ASP A 379 -20.92 4.37 17.48
C ASP A 379 -21.75 3.17 17.92
N LYS A 380 -21.61 2.87 19.21
CA LYS A 380 -22.42 1.92 19.94
C LYS A 380 -23.86 2.41 19.86
N ILE A 381 -24.71 1.78 19.07
CA ILE A 381 -26.16 1.91 19.23
C ILE A 381 -26.51 1.16 20.53
N ASP A 382 -26.35 1.84 21.66
CA ASP A 382 -27.02 1.46 22.89
C ASP A 382 -28.52 1.74 22.68
N GLY A 383 -29.24 0.74 22.15
CA GLY A 383 -30.67 0.88 21.84
C GLY A 383 -31.39 -0.30 21.19
N VAL A 384 -30.74 -1.43 20.90
CA VAL A 384 -31.47 -2.63 20.44
C VAL A 384 -31.88 -3.44 21.65
N ASN A 385 -33.17 -3.33 22.00
CA ASN A 385 -33.86 -4.20 22.95
C ASN A 385 -33.47 -5.67 22.72
N GLU A 386 -33.00 -6.34 23.78
CA GLU A 386 -32.79 -7.78 23.87
C GLU A 386 -34.12 -8.58 23.85
N SER A 387 -35.05 -8.28 22.94
CA SER A 387 -36.39 -8.88 22.93
C SER A 387 -36.75 -9.61 21.63
N LEU A 388 -35.79 -10.15 20.89
CA LEU A 388 -36.03 -11.05 19.74
C LEU A 388 -35.57 -12.50 19.99
N ASN A 389 -35.65 -12.94 21.24
CA ASN A 389 -35.51 -14.35 21.63
C ASN A 389 -36.87 -15.06 21.79
N GLN A 390 -37.93 -14.54 21.17
CA GLN A 390 -39.22 -15.24 21.12
C GLN A 390 -39.28 -16.05 19.81
N PRO A 391 -39.60 -17.36 19.85
CA PRO A 391 -39.89 -18.12 18.63
C PRO A 391 -41.04 -17.45 17.88
N PHE A 392 -41.10 -17.65 16.56
CA PHE A 392 -42.22 -17.24 15.71
C PHE A 392 -43.52 -17.91 16.18
N ASP A 393 -44.18 -17.35 17.19
CA ASP A 393 -45.43 -17.86 17.72
C ASP A 393 -46.56 -17.57 16.72
N GLY A 394 -47.15 -18.64 16.18
CA GLY A 394 -48.36 -18.56 15.36
C GLY A 394 -48.47 -19.60 14.24
N ILE A 395 -47.39 -20.28 13.86
CA ILE A 395 -47.42 -21.25 12.75
C ILE A 395 -47.68 -22.66 13.29
N THR A 396 -48.91 -23.13 13.15
CA THR A 396 -49.27 -24.53 13.41
C THR A 396 -48.99 -25.35 12.16
N VAL A 397 -47.87 -26.08 12.13
CA VAL A 397 -47.53 -26.96 10.99
C VAL A 397 -48.30 -28.26 11.12
N ALA A 398 -49.19 -28.54 10.16
CA ALA A 398 -49.76 -29.87 10.02
C ALA A 398 -48.65 -30.88 9.66
N VAL A 399 -48.72 -32.07 10.25
CA VAL A 399 -47.86 -33.27 10.09
C VAL A 399 -47.15 -33.36 8.73
N PRO A 400 -45.88 -33.83 8.64
CA PRO A 400 -45.07 -33.76 7.41
C PRO A 400 -45.76 -34.45 6.23
N VAL A 401 -46.19 -33.68 5.24
CA VAL A 401 -46.63 -34.18 3.94
C VAL A 401 -45.56 -33.80 2.93
N GLN A 402 -45.04 -34.77 2.17
CA GLN A 402 -44.15 -34.47 1.05
C GLN A 402 -44.91 -33.66 -0.01
N MET A 403 -44.33 -32.55 -0.44
CA MET A 403 -44.84 -31.80 -1.59
C MET A 403 -44.57 -32.60 -2.86
N SER A 404 -45.60 -32.83 -3.69
CA SER A 404 -45.40 -33.46 -5.00
C SER A 404 -44.58 -32.54 -5.92
N THR A 405 -43.77 -33.14 -6.79
CA THR A 405 -42.61 -32.58 -7.50
C THR A 405 -42.87 -31.47 -8.54
N THR A 406 -44.04 -30.83 -8.57
CA THR A 406 -44.42 -29.91 -9.66
C THR A 406 -44.97 -28.55 -9.24
N ALA A 407 -45.10 -28.24 -7.94
CA ALA A 407 -45.62 -26.94 -7.50
C ALA A 407 -44.49 -25.97 -7.14
N THR A 408 -44.45 -24.80 -7.80
CA THR A 408 -43.55 -23.68 -7.49
C THR A 408 -44.02 -22.99 -6.21
N PRO A 409 -43.15 -22.76 -5.21
CA PRO A 409 -43.55 -22.13 -3.96
C PRO A 409 -43.93 -20.65 -4.15
N GLU A 410 -44.92 -20.18 -3.40
CA GLU A 410 -45.34 -18.78 -3.33
C GLU A 410 -44.36 -17.95 -2.48
N ALA A 411 -43.77 -18.57 -1.44
CA ALA A 411 -42.76 -17.95 -0.60
C ALA A 411 -41.82 -18.99 0.02
N ILE A 412 -40.61 -18.56 0.39
CA ILE A 412 -39.60 -19.38 1.06
C ILE A 412 -39.29 -18.73 2.42
N VAL A 413 -39.47 -19.47 3.50
CA VAL A 413 -39.27 -18.98 4.87
C VAL A 413 -38.15 -19.77 5.54
N PHE A 414 -37.19 -19.07 6.16
CA PHE A 414 -36.18 -19.69 7.00
C PHE A 414 -36.71 -19.89 8.42
N CYS A 415 -36.79 -21.14 8.86
CA CYS A 415 -37.30 -21.55 10.16
C CYS A 415 -36.13 -21.95 11.07
N LYS A 416 -35.82 -21.10 12.06
CA LYS A 416 -34.80 -21.38 13.08
C LYS A 416 -35.38 -22.26 14.19
N GLY A 417 -34.80 -23.43 14.44
CA GLY A 417 -35.15 -24.31 15.57
C GLY A 417 -36.54 -24.97 15.54
N MET A 418 -37.28 -24.84 14.44
CA MET A 418 -38.68 -25.25 14.36
C MET A 418 -38.87 -26.77 14.15
N PHE A 419 -37.87 -27.46 13.60
CA PHE A 419 -37.88 -28.91 13.40
C PHE A 419 -36.69 -29.56 14.11
N ALA A 420 -36.93 -30.26 15.23
CA ALA A 420 -35.91 -31.01 15.97
C ALA A 420 -34.62 -30.22 16.28
N GLY A 421 -34.72 -28.89 16.48
CA GLY A 421 -33.59 -28.03 16.75
C GLY A 421 -32.70 -27.70 15.53
N GLN A 422 -33.10 -28.09 14.32
CA GLN A 422 -32.40 -27.72 13.09
C GLN A 422 -32.97 -26.44 12.47
N ASN A 423 -32.07 -25.64 11.88
CA ASN A 423 -32.44 -24.50 11.05
C ASN A 423 -32.71 -24.99 9.63
N THR A 424 -33.89 -24.71 9.08
CA THR A 424 -34.28 -25.21 7.75
C THR A 424 -35.13 -24.20 6.98
N PHE A 425 -35.38 -24.45 5.70
CA PHE A 425 -36.25 -23.65 4.86
C PHE A 425 -37.60 -24.35 4.66
N ALA A 426 -38.69 -23.59 4.69
CA ALA A 426 -40.04 -24.08 4.42
C ALA A 426 -40.68 -23.31 3.25
N ALA A 427 -41.28 -24.04 2.30
CA ALA A 427 -41.98 -23.47 1.15
C ALA A 427 -43.42 -23.25 1.55
N LYS A 428 -43.95 -22.07 1.27
CA LYS A 428 -45.39 -21.81 1.36
C LYS A 428 -46.03 -22.12 0.00
N VAL A 429 -47.09 -22.92 0.02
CA VAL A 429 -48.04 -23.07 -1.10
C VAL A 429 -49.46 -23.03 -0.53
N GLY A 430 -50.24 -22.01 -0.89
CA GLY A 430 -51.47 -21.67 -0.18
C GLY A 430 -51.20 -21.44 1.31
N ASP A 431 -52.04 -22.00 2.19
CA ASP A 431 -51.91 -21.85 3.65
C ASP A 431 -50.98 -22.88 4.32
N THR A 432 -50.25 -23.68 3.53
CA THR A 432 -49.44 -24.80 4.04
C THR A 432 -47.94 -24.58 3.82
N TYR A 433 -47.14 -24.95 4.83
CA TYR A 433 -45.67 -24.87 4.82
C TYR A 433 -45.03 -26.26 4.69
N TYR A 434 -44.09 -26.42 3.75
CA TYR A 434 -43.41 -27.68 3.44
C TYR A 434 -41.91 -27.58 3.69
N ASN A 435 -41.35 -28.42 4.57
CA ASN A 435 -39.92 -28.41 4.95
C ASN A 435 -39.02 -29.30 4.07
N ASN A 436 -39.60 -30.02 3.12
CA ASN A 436 -38.88 -30.97 2.28
C ASN A 436 -39.42 -30.89 0.85
N TRP A 437 -38.87 -29.96 0.06
CA TRP A 437 -39.23 -29.74 -1.34
C TRP A 437 -38.01 -29.94 -2.26
N VAL A 438 -38.26 -30.40 -3.48
CA VAL A 438 -37.23 -30.60 -4.52
C VAL A 438 -36.81 -29.22 -5.07
N GLY A 439 -35.65 -28.72 -4.65
CA GLY A 439 -35.14 -27.39 -5.00
C GLY A 439 -34.55 -26.58 -3.84
N ARG A 440 -34.59 -27.12 -2.61
CA ARG A 440 -33.96 -26.52 -1.42
C ARG A 440 -32.48 -26.19 -1.62
N ASP A 441 -31.76 -27.03 -2.36
CA ASP A 441 -30.33 -26.89 -2.64
C ASP A 441 -30.00 -25.67 -3.51
N ASN A 442 -31.01 -25.05 -4.15
CA ASN A 442 -30.82 -23.80 -4.89
C ASN A 442 -30.80 -22.56 -3.97
N TYR A 443 -31.21 -22.68 -2.71
CA TYR A 443 -31.40 -21.54 -1.80
C TYR A 443 -30.61 -21.66 -0.51
N ALA A 444 -29.99 -22.82 -0.28
CA ALA A 444 -29.13 -23.08 0.86
C ALA A 444 -27.84 -23.77 0.41
N ASP A 445 -26.74 -23.53 1.12
CA ASP A 445 -25.56 -24.38 0.97
C ASP A 445 -25.86 -25.82 1.43
N GLY A 446 -24.96 -26.76 1.15
CA GLY A 446 -25.09 -28.17 1.57
C GLY A 446 -25.21 -28.38 3.10
N ASN A 447 -25.07 -27.31 3.90
CA ASN A 447 -25.24 -27.31 5.36
C ASN A 447 -26.53 -26.61 5.82
N GLY A 448 -27.39 -26.19 4.89
CA GLY A 448 -28.67 -25.54 5.20
C GLY A 448 -28.56 -24.05 5.55
N LYS A 449 -27.43 -23.39 5.30
CA LYS A 449 -27.30 -21.93 5.45
C LYS A 449 -27.80 -21.21 4.18
N PRO A 450 -28.46 -20.05 4.29
CA PRO A 450 -28.84 -19.25 3.13
C PRO A 450 -27.61 -18.86 2.30
N LEU A 451 -27.72 -18.92 0.96
CA LEU A 451 -26.73 -18.30 0.08
C LEU A 451 -26.76 -16.77 0.29
N THR A 452 -25.58 -16.14 0.44
CA THR A 452 -25.38 -14.72 0.83
C THR A 452 -25.88 -13.68 -0.18
N ASP A 453 -26.44 -14.13 -1.30
CA ASP A 453 -26.63 -13.31 -2.50
C ASP A 453 -28.10 -13.32 -2.96
N ARG A 454 -29.02 -13.86 -2.15
CA ARG A 454 -30.43 -14.02 -2.53
C ARG A 454 -31.37 -13.15 -1.70
N LEU A 455 -32.36 -12.60 -2.38
CA LEU A 455 -33.47 -11.84 -1.82
C LEU A 455 -34.55 -12.79 -1.31
N PHE A 456 -35.05 -12.54 -0.10
CA PHE A 456 -36.11 -13.29 0.54
C PHE A 456 -37.31 -12.37 0.76
N VAL A 457 -38.53 -12.85 0.50
CA VAL A 457 -39.76 -12.07 0.70
C VAL A 457 -40.59 -12.71 1.81
N HIS A 458 -40.97 -11.92 2.80
CA HIS A 458 -41.87 -12.32 3.88
C HIS A 458 -42.85 -11.19 4.19
N ASN A 459 -44.15 -11.48 4.13
CA ASN A 459 -45.23 -10.49 4.34
C ASN A 459 -45.05 -9.20 3.51
N ASP A 460 -44.74 -9.34 2.22
CA ASP A 460 -44.45 -8.25 1.27
C ASP A 460 -43.22 -7.38 1.60
N GLN A 461 -42.47 -7.73 2.65
CA GLN A 461 -41.19 -7.12 2.99
C GLN A 461 -40.03 -7.93 2.41
N LYS A 462 -39.05 -7.23 1.86
CA LYS A 462 -37.84 -7.80 1.25
C LYS A 462 -36.75 -7.89 2.31
N TYR A 463 -36.06 -9.03 2.37
CA TYR A 463 -34.95 -9.31 3.29
C TYR A 463 -33.74 -9.86 2.53
N TYR A 464 -32.55 -9.64 3.04
CA TYR A 464 -31.31 -10.26 2.54
C TYR A 464 -30.50 -10.88 3.68
N TRP A 465 -29.70 -11.90 3.38
CA TRP A 465 -28.83 -12.56 4.34
C TRP A 465 -27.44 -11.91 4.31
N ASP A 466 -27.00 -11.32 5.43
CA ASP A 466 -25.68 -10.64 5.51
C ASP A 466 -24.51 -11.58 5.85
N GLY A 467 -24.74 -12.89 5.86
CA GLY A 467 -23.79 -13.89 6.35
C GLY A 467 -24.03 -14.34 7.79
N SER A 468 -24.75 -13.54 8.59
CA SER A 468 -25.00 -13.80 10.02
C SER A 468 -26.48 -13.73 10.43
N LYS A 469 -27.27 -12.88 9.76
CA LYS A 469 -28.70 -12.67 10.01
C LYS A 469 -29.45 -12.20 8.77
N MET A 470 -30.77 -12.32 8.81
CA MET A 470 -31.66 -11.66 7.86
C MET A 470 -31.76 -10.17 8.21
N ILE A 471 -31.53 -9.31 7.23
CA ILE A 471 -31.70 -7.86 7.33
C ILE A 471 -32.86 -7.45 6.42
N GLU A 472 -33.78 -6.64 6.95
CA GLU A 472 -34.87 -6.03 6.19
C GLU A 472 -34.31 -4.98 5.22
N ALA A 473 -34.78 -4.95 3.97
CA ALA A 473 -34.46 -3.88 3.04
C ALA A 473 -35.01 -2.56 3.61
N ASN A 474 -34.11 -1.63 3.95
CA ASN A 474 -34.46 -0.43 4.71
C ASN A 474 -35.57 0.39 4.04
N THR A 475 -36.68 0.61 4.76
CA THR A 475 -37.72 1.57 4.37
C THR A 475 -37.41 3.00 4.86
N SER A 476 -36.34 3.18 5.64
CA SER A 476 -35.91 4.46 6.19
C SER A 476 -34.41 4.69 5.99
N ILE A 477 -34.04 5.93 5.71
CA ILE A 477 -32.66 6.36 5.50
C ILE A 477 -32.14 7.04 6.76
N GLU A 478 -31.15 6.44 7.40
CA GLU A 478 -30.44 7.02 8.53
C GLU A 478 -29.51 8.17 8.08
N PRO A 479 -29.51 9.32 8.78
CA PRO A 479 -28.56 10.40 8.53
C PRO A 479 -27.11 9.91 8.59
N ASP A 480 -26.24 10.52 7.77
CA ASP A 480 -24.80 10.25 7.70
C ASP A 480 -24.41 8.79 7.38
N THR A 481 -25.38 7.97 6.95
CA THR A 481 -25.16 6.61 6.46
C THR A 481 -25.19 6.59 4.94
N MET A 482 -24.26 5.89 4.30
CA MET A 482 -24.27 5.72 2.85
C MET A 482 -25.15 4.56 2.43
N TYR A 483 -25.81 4.70 1.29
CA TYR A 483 -26.73 3.74 0.71
C TYR A 483 -26.41 3.52 -0.75
N ILE A 484 -26.56 2.29 -1.22
CA ILE A 484 -26.41 1.91 -2.63
C ILE A 484 -27.73 1.43 -3.21
N VAL A 485 -28.03 1.87 -4.44
CA VAL A 485 -29.17 1.44 -5.24
C VAL A 485 -28.76 0.24 -6.10
N ARG A 486 -29.49 -0.86 -5.94
CA ARG A 486 -29.37 -2.10 -6.71
C ARG A 486 -30.70 -2.46 -7.36
N SER A 487 -30.64 -3.34 -8.36
CA SER A 487 -31.80 -3.91 -9.02
C SER A 487 -31.97 -5.38 -8.59
N ASP A 488 -33.22 -5.84 -8.45
CA ASP A 488 -33.55 -7.24 -8.17
C ASP A 488 -33.92 -8.06 -9.41
N ASP A 489 -33.96 -7.45 -10.60
CA ASP A 489 -34.45 -8.09 -11.84
C ASP A 489 -33.56 -7.87 -13.08
N ASN A 490 -32.29 -7.50 -12.87
CA ASN A 490 -31.29 -7.14 -13.91
C ASN A 490 -31.64 -5.91 -14.77
N ASN A 491 -32.83 -5.30 -14.63
CA ASN A 491 -33.15 -4.05 -15.30
C ASN A 491 -32.61 -2.86 -14.51
N GLU A 492 -32.50 -1.68 -15.13
CA GLU A 492 -32.15 -0.45 -14.40
C GLU A 492 -33.17 -0.19 -13.29
N ALA A 493 -32.68 -0.01 -12.06
CA ALA A 493 -33.48 0.41 -10.92
C ALA A 493 -33.12 1.85 -10.56
N THR A 494 -34.14 2.68 -10.31
CA THR A 494 -33.98 4.07 -9.91
C THR A 494 -34.56 4.36 -8.53
N VAL A 495 -33.99 5.35 -7.84
CA VAL A 495 -34.45 5.87 -6.55
C VAL A 495 -34.35 7.39 -6.58
N THR A 496 -35.40 8.11 -6.20
CA THR A 496 -35.30 9.54 -5.94
C THR A 496 -35.16 9.80 -4.45
N TYR A 497 -34.07 10.42 -4.03
CA TYR A 497 -33.79 10.79 -2.64
C TYR A 497 -33.32 12.25 -2.56
N ASN A 498 -33.90 13.02 -1.63
CA ASN A 498 -33.64 14.46 -1.47
C ASN A 498 -33.67 15.26 -2.80
N GLY A 499 -34.66 14.96 -3.65
CA GLY A 499 -34.83 15.61 -4.96
C GLY A 499 -33.84 15.19 -6.06
N THR A 500 -32.92 14.27 -5.76
CA THR A 500 -31.91 13.75 -6.70
C THR A 500 -32.25 12.30 -7.09
N ALA A 501 -32.14 11.98 -8.38
CA ALA A 501 -32.37 10.63 -8.90
C ALA A 501 -31.06 9.83 -8.94
N TYR A 502 -31.09 8.66 -8.32
CA TYR A 502 -30.03 7.67 -8.26
C TYR A 502 -30.45 6.44 -9.08
N SER A 503 -29.48 5.76 -9.70
CA SER A 503 -29.73 4.66 -10.61
C SER A 503 -28.72 3.55 -10.41
N SER A 504 -29.15 2.29 -10.46
CA SER A 504 -28.29 1.10 -10.47
C SER A 504 -27.52 0.92 -11.80
N SER A 505 -27.77 1.76 -12.80
CA SER A 505 -27.08 1.72 -14.10
C SER A 505 -25.64 2.21 -14.00
N LEU A 506 -24.71 1.36 -14.46
CA LEU A 506 -23.29 1.69 -14.58
C LEU A 506 -23.00 2.77 -15.63
N ALA A 507 -23.93 3.05 -16.55
CA ALA A 507 -23.80 4.13 -17.52
C ALA A 507 -24.04 5.51 -16.88
N THR A 508 -24.92 5.55 -15.87
CA THR A 508 -25.32 6.78 -15.17
C THR A 508 -24.41 7.08 -13.97
N ARG A 509 -23.75 6.05 -13.41
CA ARG A 509 -22.77 6.12 -12.30
C ARG A 509 -23.21 6.95 -11.08
N ASN A 510 -24.52 7.00 -10.83
CA ASN A 510 -25.09 7.72 -9.69
C ASN A 510 -25.90 6.75 -8.82
N ASN A 511 -25.27 5.71 -8.31
CA ASN A 511 -25.94 4.63 -7.58
C ASN A 511 -25.77 4.70 -6.06
N VAL A 512 -25.06 5.71 -5.53
CA VAL A 512 -24.79 5.86 -4.09
C VAL A 512 -25.28 7.22 -3.60
N PHE A 513 -25.87 7.24 -2.41
CA PHE A 513 -26.27 8.48 -1.74
C PHE A 513 -26.02 8.41 -0.24
N MET A 514 -25.82 9.58 0.39
CA MET A 514 -25.67 9.70 1.84
C MET A 514 -26.97 10.20 2.44
N GLY A 515 -27.38 9.59 3.55
CA GLY A 515 -28.54 10.03 4.31
C GLY A 515 -28.38 11.46 4.81
N VAL A 516 -29.37 12.30 4.53
CA VAL A 516 -29.43 13.70 4.94
C VAL A 516 -30.29 13.82 6.19
N SER A 517 -29.77 14.49 7.21
CA SER A 517 -30.52 14.78 8.44
C SER A 517 -31.88 15.42 8.13
N GLY A 518 -32.96 14.78 8.59
CA GLY A 518 -34.34 15.23 8.38
C GLY A 518 -35.00 14.75 7.08
N VAL A 519 -34.33 13.91 6.28
CA VAL A 519 -34.91 13.30 5.07
C VAL A 519 -34.86 11.78 5.21
N GLU A 520 -35.96 11.20 5.69
CA GLU A 520 -36.02 9.75 6.00
C GLU A 520 -36.59 8.91 4.85
N SER A 521 -37.32 9.53 3.91
CA SER A 521 -38.04 8.85 2.83
C SER A 521 -37.37 8.98 1.47
N PHE A 522 -37.54 7.97 0.63
CA PHE A 522 -37.11 7.92 -0.77
C PHE A 522 -38.26 7.38 -1.65
N THR A 523 -38.17 7.60 -2.97
CA THR A 523 -39.13 7.06 -3.94
C THR A 523 -38.42 6.03 -4.83
N PRO A 524 -38.57 4.72 -4.55
CA PRO A 524 -37.96 3.67 -5.36
C PRO A 524 -38.81 3.31 -6.58
N SER A 525 -38.16 2.85 -7.65
CA SER A 525 -38.80 2.04 -8.71
C SER A 525 -39.14 0.63 -8.18
N SER A 526 -40.00 -0.11 -8.88
CA SER A 526 -40.54 -1.39 -8.41
C SER A 526 -39.47 -2.47 -8.17
N ASN A 527 -38.36 -2.39 -8.91
CA ASN A 527 -37.22 -3.30 -8.84
C ASN A 527 -36.05 -2.75 -8.01
N ALA A 528 -36.17 -1.56 -7.42
CA ALA A 528 -35.10 -0.97 -6.63
C ALA A 528 -34.95 -1.64 -5.26
N VAL A 529 -33.70 -1.93 -4.91
CA VAL A 529 -33.25 -2.40 -3.60
C VAL A 529 -32.23 -1.40 -3.07
N ILE A 530 -32.45 -0.89 -1.85
CA ILE A 530 -31.55 0.04 -1.19
C ILE A 530 -30.84 -0.67 -0.05
N LEU A 531 -29.51 -0.63 -0.04
CA LEU A 531 -28.69 -1.32 0.96
C LEU A 531 -27.77 -0.30 1.66
N PRO A 532 -27.67 -0.32 3.01
CA PRO A 532 -26.68 0.47 3.70
C PRO A 532 -25.27 -0.03 3.37
N VAL A 533 -24.39 0.89 3.00
CA VAL A 533 -22.98 0.62 2.73
C VAL A 533 -22.24 0.66 4.07
N ARG A 534 -21.86 -0.51 4.57
CA ARG A 534 -21.10 -0.64 5.82
C ARG A 534 -19.59 -0.56 5.60
N ASP A 535 -19.11 -1.08 4.48
CA ASP A 535 -17.74 -0.98 4.03
C ASP A 535 -17.70 -0.06 2.83
N VAL A 536 -17.32 1.20 3.07
CA VAL A 536 -17.33 2.27 2.06
C VAL A 536 -16.08 2.23 1.17
N ILE A 537 -15.19 1.25 1.38
CA ILE A 537 -14.00 1.11 0.56
C ILE A 537 -13.71 -0.38 0.35
N ASN A 538 -14.12 -0.91 -0.81
CA ASN A 538 -13.52 -2.14 -1.33
C ASN A 538 -12.34 -1.72 -2.19
N TYR A 539 -11.14 -1.61 -1.63
CA TYR A 539 -9.95 -1.47 -2.47
C TYR A 539 -9.88 -2.68 -3.40
N GLN A 540 -9.63 -2.50 -4.70
CA GLN A 540 -9.07 -3.59 -5.50
C GLN A 540 -7.69 -3.87 -4.92
N THR A 541 -7.61 -4.89 -4.07
CA THR A 541 -6.38 -5.24 -3.38
C THR A 541 -5.48 -6.00 -4.34
N VAL A 542 -4.20 -5.65 -4.29
CA VAL A 542 -3.17 -6.50 -4.87
C VAL A 542 -2.90 -7.58 -3.86
N GLN A 543 -2.97 -8.83 -4.29
CA GLN A 543 -2.61 -9.95 -3.44
C GLN A 543 -1.15 -10.31 -3.61
N LEU A 544 -0.53 -10.71 -2.51
CA LEU A 544 0.86 -11.15 -2.46
C LEU A 544 0.92 -12.49 -1.76
N ARG A 545 1.87 -13.31 -2.14
CA ARG A 545 2.43 -14.33 -1.26
C ARG A 545 3.95 -14.26 -1.33
N ILE A 546 4.58 -14.48 -0.20
CA ILE A 546 6.03 -14.37 -0.07
C ILE A 546 6.50 -15.47 0.88
N VAL A 547 7.60 -16.14 0.53
CA VAL A 547 8.18 -17.22 1.34
C VAL A 547 9.69 -17.09 1.40
N GLU A 548 10.28 -17.47 2.54
CA GLU A 548 11.73 -17.50 2.73
C GLU A 548 12.42 -18.61 1.93
N SER A 549 11.71 -19.69 1.64
CA SER A 549 12.27 -20.88 0.99
C SER A 549 11.20 -21.68 0.25
N ILE A 550 11.66 -22.50 -0.70
CA ILE A 550 10.86 -23.48 -1.45
C ILE A 550 11.47 -24.89 -1.24
N PRO A 551 10.75 -25.98 -1.52
CA PRO A 551 11.27 -27.35 -1.46
C PRO A 551 12.65 -27.51 -2.12
N GLY A 552 13.53 -28.30 -1.49
CA GLY A 552 14.95 -28.41 -1.86
C GLY A 552 15.26 -29.38 -2.99
N ASP A 553 14.30 -30.22 -3.37
CA ASP A 553 14.54 -31.34 -4.29
C ASP A 553 14.89 -30.86 -5.69
N LYS A 554 15.96 -31.43 -6.23
CA LYS A 554 16.42 -31.17 -7.60
C LYS A 554 15.71 -32.11 -8.57
N ILE A 555 14.96 -31.53 -9.50
CA ILE A 555 14.22 -32.28 -10.52
C ILE A 555 14.93 -32.07 -11.86
N THR A 556 15.57 -33.12 -12.37
CA THR A 556 16.36 -33.08 -13.62
C THR A 556 15.71 -33.84 -14.78
N SER A 557 14.65 -34.60 -14.52
CA SER A 557 13.89 -35.35 -15.52
C SER A 557 12.54 -35.82 -14.94
N GLY A 558 11.59 -36.17 -15.80
CA GLY A 558 10.32 -36.80 -15.42
C GLY A 558 9.09 -35.96 -15.80
N SER A 559 7.93 -36.41 -15.32
CA SER A 559 6.67 -35.69 -15.44
C SER A 559 6.49 -34.71 -14.29
N LEU A 560 5.88 -33.56 -14.58
CA LEU A 560 5.52 -32.56 -13.58
C LEU A 560 4.12 -32.82 -13.01
N SER A 561 3.89 -32.38 -11.78
CA SER A 561 2.56 -32.38 -11.19
C SER A 561 1.76 -31.17 -11.66
N SER A 562 0.61 -31.40 -12.29
CA SER A 562 -0.32 -30.36 -12.72
C SER A 562 -0.82 -29.53 -11.52
N GLY A 563 -1.00 -28.23 -11.73
CA GLY A 563 -1.41 -27.25 -10.72
C GLY A 563 -0.28 -26.76 -9.82
N TYR A 564 0.95 -27.24 -9.98
CA TYR A 564 2.10 -26.78 -9.19
C TYR A 564 2.98 -25.80 -9.97
N TRP A 565 3.49 -24.81 -9.24
CA TRP A 565 4.53 -23.93 -9.73
C TRP A 565 5.90 -24.61 -9.63
N TYR A 566 6.74 -24.41 -10.64
CA TYR A 566 8.12 -24.87 -10.70
C TYR A 566 9.05 -23.70 -10.94
N PHE A 567 10.13 -23.62 -10.16
CA PHE A 567 11.17 -22.61 -10.28
C PHE A 567 12.41 -23.19 -10.98
N VAL A 568 12.90 -22.50 -12.01
CA VAL A 568 14.08 -22.88 -12.78
C VAL A 568 15.32 -22.38 -12.04
N THR A 569 16.02 -23.28 -11.37
CA THR A 569 17.15 -22.94 -10.51
C THR A 569 18.47 -23.18 -11.25
N PRO A 570 19.40 -22.20 -11.29
CA PRO A 570 20.73 -22.46 -11.82
C PRO A 570 21.48 -23.43 -10.90
N ASP A 571 22.35 -24.25 -11.47
CA ASP A 571 23.18 -25.17 -10.68
C ASP A 571 24.22 -24.42 -9.83
N SER A 572 24.60 -23.21 -10.26
CA SER A 572 25.47 -22.27 -9.56
C SER A 572 25.00 -20.84 -9.79
N MET A 573 25.02 -20.01 -8.75
CA MET A 573 24.64 -18.60 -8.88
C MET A 573 25.56 -17.79 -9.81
N GLY A 574 26.74 -18.31 -10.13
CA GLY A 574 27.67 -17.69 -11.09
C GLY A 574 27.38 -18.05 -12.55
N ASP A 575 26.47 -18.98 -12.84
CA ASP A 575 26.10 -19.39 -14.20
C ASP A 575 24.57 -19.51 -14.32
N THR A 576 23.96 -18.51 -14.94
CA THR A 576 22.51 -18.46 -15.19
C THR A 576 22.16 -18.71 -16.65
N SER A 577 23.06 -19.34 -17.42
CA SER A 577 22.89 -19.54 -18.87
C SER A 577 21.93 -20.68 -19.25
N GLY A 578 21.55 -21.54 -18.30
CA GLY A 578 20.65 -22.68 -18.53
C GLY A 578 19.19 -22.29 -18.75
N THR A 579 18.42 -23.20 -19.36
CA THR A 579 16.98 -23.07 -19.62
C THR A 579 16.25 -24.40 -19.43
N VAL A 580 14.93 -24.30 -19.18
CA VAL A 580 13.99 -25.42 -19.19
C VAL A 580 12.95 -25.19 -20.27
N THR A 581 12.68 -26.20 -21.09
CA THR A 581 11.55 -26.17 -22.03
C THR A 581 10.42 -27.07 -21.53
N TYR A 582 9.23 -26.49 -21.37
CA TYR A 582 7.99 -27.16 -20.97
C TYR A 582 6.84 -26.65 -21.84
N ASN A 583 6.00 -27.57 -22.35
CA ASN A 583 4.88 -27.25 -23.25
C ASN A 583 5.24 -26.31 -24.43
N GLY A 584 6.43 -26.52 -25.01
CA GLY A 584 6.94 -25.75 -26.15
C GLY A 584 7.45 -24.34 -25.81
N LYS A 585 7.33 -23.91 -24.55
CA LYS A 585 7.86 -22.63 -24.05
C LYS A 585 9.20 -22.86 -23.34
N THR A 586 10.12 -21.91 -23.48
CA THR A 586 11.46 -21.98 -22.87
C THR A 586 11.59 -20.95 -21.76
N TYR A 587 11.96 -21.41 -20.57
CA TYR A 587 12.08 -20.62 -19.35
C TYR A 587 13.57 -20.57 -18.96
N PRO A 588 14.19 -19.38 -18.87
CA PRO A 588 15.57 -19.25 -18.43
C PRO A 588 15.73 -19.54 -16.94
N CYS A 589 16.97 -19.73 -16.48
CA CYS A 589 17.29 -19.71 -15.05
C CYS A 589 16.64 -18.51 -14.35
N LEU A 590 16.24 -18.74 -13.10
CA LEU A 590 15.58 -17.79 -12.23
C LEU A 590 14.14 -17.43 -12.63
N SER A 591 13.62 -18.06 -13.68
CA SER A 591 12.20 -18.01 -14.03
C SER A 591 11.39 -19.09 -13.32
N SER A 592 10.09 -19.07 -13.54
CA SER A 592 9.17 -20.08 -13.05
C SER A 592 8.01 -20.26 -14.02
N PHE A 593 7.28 -21.35 -13.88
CA PHE A 593 6.04 -21.56 -14.61
C PHE A 593 5.09 -22.44 -13.83
N LEU A 594 3.80 -22.34 -14.17
CA LEU A 594 2.76 -23.22 -13.70
C LEU A 594 2.69 -24.45 -14.60
N ALA A 595 2.86 -25.65 -14.05
CA ALA A 595 2.61 -26.88 -14.80
C ALA A 595 1.11 -27.09 -14.94
N THR A 596 0.58 -27.07 -16.15
CA THR A 596 -0.85 -27.25 -16.43
C THR A 596 -1.22 -28.70 -16.68
N ASP A 597 -0.23 -29.56 -16.98
CA ASP A 597 -0.40 -30.98 -17.26
C ASP A 597 0.78 -31.82 -16.72
N THR A 598 0.83 -33.10 -17.10
CA THR A 598 1.90 -34.04 -16.69
C THR A 598 2.98 -34.25 -17.76
N THR A 599 3.07 -33.33 -18.73
CA THR A 599 4.03 -33.40 -19.84
C THR A 599 5.47 -33.36 -19.32
N ALA A 600 6.36 -34.08 -19.99
CA ALA A 600 7.78 -34.06 -19.69
C ALA A 600 8.40 -32.71 -20.08
N PHE A 601 9.45 -32.32 -19.37
CA PHE A 601 10.25 -31.14 -19.67
C PHE A 601 11.65 -31.53 -20.15
N THR A 602 12.35 -30.59 -20.75
CA THR A 602 13.76 -30.76 -21.13
C THR A 602 14.61 -29.65 -20.52
N ILE A 603 15.82 -29.99 -20.09
CA ILE A 603 16.82 -29.04 -19.57
C ILE A 603 17.90 -28.84 -20.62
N ASN A 604 18.33 -27.59 -20.80
CA ASN A 604 19.51 -27.24 -21.57
C ASN A 604 20.43 -26.36 -20.71
N GLY A 605 21.72 -26.70 -20.59
CA GLY A 605 22.69 -25.95 -19.78
C GLY A 605 22.60 -26.23 -18.27
N ALA A 606 23.18 -25.33 -17.47
CA ALA A 606 23.43 -25.52 -16.04
C ALA A 606 22.22 -25.13 -15.16
N CYS A 607 21.10 -25.86 -15.29
CA CYS A 607 19.91 -25.62 -14.48
C CYS A 607 19.13 -26.89 -14.14
N HIS A 608 18.24 -26.77 -13.15
CA HIS A 608 17.29 -27.81 -12.74
C HIS A 608 15.97 -27.18 -12.29
N LEU A 609 14.93 -28.00 -12.19
CA LEU A 609 13.66 -27.56 -11.60
C LEU A 609 13.63 -27.80 -10.10
N ARG A 610 12.93 -26.93 -9.39
CA ARG A 610 12.48 -27.13 -8.01
C ARG A 610 10.97 -26.92 -7.97
N ARG A 611 10.25 -27.84 -7.35
CA ARG A 611 8.81 -27.68 -7.10
C ARG A 611 8.61 -26.61 -6.03
N CYS A 612 7.61 -25.76 -6.21
CA CYS A 612 7.26 -24.69 -5.29
C CYS A 612 6.00 -25.06 -4.51
N TRP A 613 4.84 -24.56 -4.93
CA TRP A 613 3.56 -24.77 -4.26
C TRP A 613 2.45 -24.91 -5.30
N ASN A 614 1.33 -25.50 -4.87
CA ASN A 614 0.12 -25.56 -5.70
C ASN A 614 -0.45 -24.15 -5.93
N GLN A 615 -0.96 -23.86 -7.13
CA GLN A 615 -1.54 -22.55 -7.47
C GLN A 615 -2.61 -22.11 -6.45
N ASP A 616 -3.42 -23.07 -6.01
CA ASP A 616 -4.53 -22.93 -5.06
C ASP A 616 -4.12 -23.48 -3.69
N PHE A 617 -2.86 -23.22 -3.29
CA PHE A 617 -2.28 -23.75 -2.04
C PHE A 617 -3.23 -23.58 -0.85
N ASP A 618 -3.64 -24.73 -0.32
CA ASP A 618 -4.29 -24.88 0.97
C ASP A 618 -3.54 -25.96 1.73
N PHE A 619 -2.97 -25.60 2.88
CA PHE A 619 -2.21 -26.53 3.70
C PHE A 619 -3.04 -27.75 4.15
N GLY A 620 -4.36 -27.62 4.28
CA GLY A 620 -5.24 -28.75 4.59
C GLY A 620 -5.40 -29.75 3.44
N MET A 621 -5.10 -29.32 2.21
CA MET A 621 -5.19 -30.14 0.98
C MET A 621 -3.80 -30.47 0.38
N GLU A 622 -2.73 -29.88 0.91
CA GLU A 622 -1.36 -30.10 0.48
C GLU A 622 -0.93 -31.54 0.80
N THR A 623 -0.47 -32.26 -0.22
CA THR A 623 -0.11 -33.69 -0.11
C THR A 623 1.31 -33.99 -0.58
N GLN A 624 1.92 -33.13 -1.39
CA GLN A 624 3.22 -33.38 -1.98
C GLN A 624 4.36 -32.84 -1.12
N ASP A 625 4.21 -31.63 -0.58
CA ASP A 625 5.25 -30.92 0.17
C ASP A 625 4.80 -30.58 1.61
N VAL A 626 3.82 -31.32 2.15
CA VAL A 626 3.22 -31.06 3.46
C VAL A 626 4.25 -31.02 4.61
N GLU A 627 5.22 -31.93 4.61
CA GLU A 627 6.29 -31.97 5.62
C GLU A 627 7.19 -30.73 5.52
N PHE A 628 7.49 -30.27 4.30
CA PHE A 628 8.25 -29.04 4.11
C PHE A 628 7.47 -27.83 4.63
N TRP A 629 6.19 -27.69 4.30
CA TRP A 629 5.37 -26.53 4.68
C TRP A 629 4.93 -26.52 6.14
N ALA A 630 5.05 -27.65 6.87
CA ALA A 630 4.71 -27.75 8.27
C ALA A 630 5.46 -26.70 9.12
N ASP A 631 6.77 -26.59 8.93
CA ASP A 631 7.68 -25.74 9.70
C ASP A 631 8.23 -24.53 8.92
N LYS A 632 7.62 -24.20 7.78
CA LYS A 632 8.03 -23.07 6.92
C LYS A 632 6.95 -22.01 6.82
N GLN A 633 7.36 -20.81 6.39
CA GLN A 633 6.43 -19.76 5.97
C GLN A 633 5.58 -20.30 4.81
N LYS A 634 4.25 -20.26 4.95
CA LYS A 634 3.32 -20.86 4.00
C LYS A 634 2.98 -19.87 2.89
N PRO A 635 2.83 -20.31 1.62
CA PRO A 635 2.59 -19.44 0.46
C PRO A 635 1.11 -19.02 0.34
N TYR A 636 0.55 -18.48 1.42
CA TYR A 636 -0.83 -17.99 1.43
C TYR A 636 -0.93 -16.60 0.79
N TRP A 637 -2.00 -16.40 0.04
CA TRP A 637 -2.38 -15.07 -0.44
C TRP A 637 -2.74 -14.16 0.74
N VAL A 638 -2.19 -12.96 0.70
CA VAL A 638 -2.48 -11.85 1.61
C VAL A 638 -2.79 -10.61 0.80
N ASP A 639 -3.89 -9.94 1.12
CA ASP A 639 -4.23 -8.66 0.53
C ASP A 639 -3.26 -7.60 1.00
N ILE A 640 -2.63 -6.88 0.07
CA ILE A 640 -1.84 -5.70 0.39
C ILE A 640 -2.82 -4.54 0.58
N ASN A 641 -3.12 -4.23 1.84
CA ASN A 641 -3.72 -2.96 2.20
C ASN A 641 -2.61 -1.93 2.46
N PRO A 642 -2.50 -0.83 1.68
CA PRO A 642 -1.49 0.19 1.89
C PRO A 642 -1.57 0.83 3.30
N ASP A 643 -2.76 0.83 3.92
CA ASP A 643 -3.02 1.42 5.24
C ASP A 643 -3.00 0.42 6.40
N ASP A 644 -2.97 -0.90 6.12
CA ASP A 644 -2.96 -1.93 7.15
C ASP A 644 -2.08 -3.13 6.81
N LEU A 645 -0.78 -3.01 7.10
CA LEU A 645 0.19 -4.08 6.94
C LEU A 645 0.05 -5.22 7.98
N ARG A 646 -0.90 -5.16 8.93
CA ARG A 646 -1.11 -6.24 9.92
C ARG A 646 -1.69 -7.50 9.30
N CYS A 647 -2.44 -7.37 8.19
CA CYS A 647 -3.01 -8.49 7.42
C CYS A 647 -1.97 -9.58 7.04
N MET A 648 -0.69 -9.20 6.96
CA MET A 648 0.45 -10.07 6.68
C MET A 648 0.72 -11.14 7.76
N HIS A 649 0.19 -10.98 8.99
CA HIS A 649 0.42 -11.89 10.11
C HIS A 649 -0.55 -13.07 10.17
N LYS A 650 -1.72 -12.98 9.53
CA LYS A 650 -2.83 -13.93 9.67
C LYS A 650 -2.46 -15.36 9.26
N ASN A 651 -1.36 -15.52 8.53
CA ASN A 651 -0.95 -16.78 7.90
C ASN A 651 0.55 -17.13 8.05
N ASN A 652 1.36 -16.31 8.73
CA ASN A 652 2.83 -16.36 8.65
C ASN A 652 3.57 -16.43 10.00
N SER A 653 2.87 -16.56 11.14
CA SER A 653 3.52 -16.67 12.45
C SER A 653 2.75 -17.58 13.41
N PRO A 654 3.38 -18.13 14.47
CA PRO A 654 2.67 -18.83 15.55
C PRO A 654 1.54 -17.99 16.19
N SER A 655 1.58 -16.66 16.04
CA SER A 655 0.58 -15.70 16.53
C SER A 655 -0.70 -15.61 15.67
N VAL A 656 -0.85 -16.44 14.64
CA VAL A 656 -2.06 -16.53 13.78
C VAL A 656 -3.36 -16.63 14.56
N ASN A 657 -3.35 -17.30 15.72
CA ASN A 657 -4.55 -17.48 16.55
C ASN A 657 -5.11 -16.17 17.09
N GLU A 658 -4.28 -15.14 17.24
CA GLU A 658 -4.68 -13.82 17.76
C GLU A 658 -5.22 -12.88 16.66
N MET A 659 -5.07 -13.28 15.39
CA MET A 659 -5.58 -12.59 14.20
C MET A 659 -6.86 -13.25 13.65
N LYS A 660 -7.37 -14.29 14.33
CA LYS A 660 -8.62 -14.96 13.97
C LYS A 660 -9.77 -13.99 14.21
N THR A 661 -10.77 -14.01 13.35
CA THR A 661 -12.04 -13.32 13.59
C THR A 661 -13.10 -14.35 13.96
N ASP A 662 -14.02 -13.99 14.85
CA ASP A 662 -15.20 -14.78 15.11
C ASP A 662 -16.13 -14.73 13.89
N ASP A 663 -17.21 -15.50 13.96
CA ASP A 663 -18.23 -15.57 12.91
C ASP A 663 -18.93 -14.21 12.65
N LYS A 664 -18.59 -13.17 13.42
CA LYS A 664 -19.11 -11.81 13.34
C LYS A 664 -18.04 -10.79 12.91
N GLY A 665 -16.84 -11.25 12.53
CA GLY A 665 -15.74 -10.39 12.09
C GLY A 665 -14.93 -9.74 13.21
N ASN A 666 -15.21 -10.04 14.49
CA ASN A 666 -14.45 -9.51 15.62
C ASN A 666 -13.20 -10.34 15.87
N TYR A 667 -12.05 -9.72 16.17
CA TYR A 667 -10.85 -10.48 16.51
C TYR A 667 -11.06 -11.36 17.75
N ILE A 668 -10.85 -12.68 17.60
CA ILE A 668 -10.74 -13.66 18.67
C ILE A 668 -9.34 -13.54 19.25
N ALA A 669 -9.24 -12.95 20.43
CA ALA A 669 -8.00 -12.93 21.18
C ALA A 669 -7.83 -14.24 21.95
N SER A 670 -6.74 -14.97 21.69
CA SER A 670 -6.37 -16.15 22.51
C SER A 670 -5.54 -15.79 23.73
N GLY A 671 -5.19 -14.52 23.93
CA GLY A 671 -4.57 -14.02 25.16
C GLY A 671 -3.08 -14.27 25.26
N HIS A 672 -2.36 -14.39 24.14
CA HIS A 672 -0.90 -14.51 24.16
C HIS A 672 -0.28 -13.25 24.81
N PRO A 673 0.51 -13.40 25.89
CA PRO A 673 0.98 -12.26 26.70
C PRO A 673 1.80 -11.22 25.93
N LEU A 674 2.37 -11.60 24.78
CA LEU A 674 3.18 -10.71 23.93
C LEU A 674 2.39 -10.06 22.78
N PHE A 675 1.22 -10.57 22.42
CA PHE A 675 0.49 -10.10 21.23
C PHE A 675 -0.03 -8.66 21.39
N TYR A 676 -0.65 -8.37 22.53
CA TYR A 676 -1.11 -7.01 22.83
C TYR A 676 0.07 -6.04 22.99
N PRO A 677 1.13 -6.37 23.75
CA PRO A 677 2.40 -5.62 23.72
C PRO A 677 2.98 -5.33 22.32
N GLU A 678 2.86 -6.27 21.39
CA GLU A 678 3.36 -6.17 20.01
C GLU A 678 2.44 -5.34 19.08
N LEU A 679 1.12 -5.42 19.26
CA LEU A 679 0.13 -4.66 18.49
C LEU A 679 -0.13 -3.26 19.03
N THR A 680 -0.24 -3.11 20.34
CA THR A 680 -0.52 -1.83 20.98
C THR A 680 0.75 -1.02 21.24
N GLY A 681 1.92 -1.66 21.10
CA GLY A 681 3.21 -1.10 21.49
C GLY A 681 3.21 -0.83 22.99
N VAL A 682 3.90 -1.67 23.78
CA VAL A 682 4.27 -1.21 25.13
C VAL A 682 5.14 0.02 24.90
N ASN A 683 4.62 1.21 25.25
CA ASN A 683 5.15 2.57 25.01
C ASN A 683 4.51 3.38 23.86
N GLY A 684 3.39 2.95 23.27
CA GLY A 684 2.63 3.82 22.36
C GLY A 684 3.27 4.07 20.98
N ILE A 685 4.38 3.39 20.70
CA ILE A 685 4.99 3.31 19.37
C ILE A 685 4.50 2.00 18.78
N LYS A 686 3.64 2.05 17.75
CA LYS A 686 3.35 0.87 16.93
C LYS A 686 4.68 0.31 16.48
N SER A 687 4.95 -0.97 16.80
CA SER A 687 6.06 -1.67 16.19
C SER A 687 5.89 -1.51 14.68
N PRO A 688 6.91 -1.04 13.92
CA PRO A 688 6.78 -0.93 12.48
C PRO A 688 6.30 -2.28 11.96
N ALA A 689 5.37 -2.26 11.01
CA ALA A 689 4.93 -3.46 10.33
C ALA A 689 6.17 -4.33 10.05
N PHE A 690 6.15 -5.58 10.52
CA PHE A 690 7.27 -6.48 10.29
C PHE A 690 7.59 -6.43 8.81
N GLY A 691 8.88 -6.29 8.46
CA GLY A 691 9.26 -6.18 7.07
C GLY A 691 8.68 -7.38 6.32
N ILE A 692 7.93 -7.12 5.26
CA ILE A 692 7.46 -8.17 4.37
C ILE A 692 8.72 -8.78 3.76
N MET A 693 9.10 -9.96 4.20
CA MET A 693 10.39 -10.58 3.89
C MET A 693 10.20 -11.96 3.28
N GLY A 694 11.09 -12.30 2.36
CA GLY A 694 11.20 -13.63 1.77
C GLY A 694 12.26 -13.65 0.68
N ALA A 695 12.45 -14.83 0.10
CA ALA A 695 13.34 -15.03 -1.04
C ALA A 695 12.57 -15.26 -2.35
N PHE A 696 11.30 -15.67 -2.25
CA PHE A 696 10.42 -15.93 -3.37
C PHE A 696 9.10 -15.22 -3.14
N MET A 697 8.60 -14.58 -4.19
CA MET A 697 7.42 -13.73 -4.12
C MET A 697 6.51 -14.01 -5.31
N GLN A 698 5.21 -13.90 -5.12
CA GLN A 698 4.25 -13.94 -6.21
C GLN A 698 3.14 -12.92 -5.96
N ILE A 699 2.75 -12.23 -7.02
CA ILE A 699 1.74 -11.17 -6.99
C ILE A 699 0.50 -11.67 -7.73
N ARG A 700 -0.67 -11.28 -7.26
CA ARG A 700 -1.95 -11.48 -7.93
C ARG A 700 -2.65 -10.14 -8.06
N ILE A 701 -3.08 -9.82 -9.27
CA ILE A 701 -3.93 -8.67 -9.55
C ILE A 701 -5.34 -9.18 -9.78
N ILE A 702 -6.28 -8.70 -8.98
CA ILE A 702 -7.71 -8.98 -9.12
C ILE A 702 -8.34 -7.77 -9.82
N ILE A 703 -9.08 -8.00 -10.90
CA ILE A 703 -9.82 -6.97 -11.63
C ILE A 703 -11.29 -7.36 -11.60
N SER A 704 -12.16 -6.42 -11.25
CA SER A 704 -13.60 -6.66 -11.25
C SER A 704 -14.39 -5.47 -11.79
N THR A 705 -15.54 -5.76 -12.41
CA THR A 705 -16.59 -4.76 -12.71
C THR A 705 -17.45 -4.45 -11.49
N LEU A 706 -17.22 -5.10 -10.34
CA LEU A 706 -17.71 -4.61 -9.05
C LEU A 706 -17.17 -3.21 -8.86
N ASN A 707 -18.06 -2.23 -9.04
CA ASN A 707 -17.79 -0.85 -8.69
C ASN A 707 -17.29 -0.83 -7.24
N THR A 708 -16.04 -0.44 -7.02
CA THR A 708 -15.45 -0.23 -5.71
C THR A 708 -15.90 1.11 -5.15
N MET A 709 -17.23 1.32 -5.15
CA MET A 709 -17.89 2.62 -4.99
C MET A 709 -17.55 3.69 -6.00
#